data_AF-A0A1Z7Z183-F1
#
_entry.id   AF-A0A1Z7Z183-F1
#
_cell.length_a   1.000
_cell.length_b   1.000
_cell.length_c   1.000
_cell.angle_alpha   90.00
_cell.angle_beta   90.00
_cell.angle_gamma   90.00
#
_symmetry.space_group_name_H-M   'P 1'
#
loop_
_entity.id
_entity.type
_entity.pdbx_description
1 polymer ?
#
loop_
_entity_poly.entity_id
_entity_poly.type
_entity_poly.pdbx_seq_one_letter_code
_entity_poly.pdbx_strand_id
1 'polypeptide(L)'
;MNELVNKWYRNHALLYKVLLFFATTFLIVYLFPKSGKFKYNFDKGKPWQSENLYAPFDFAIKKSTAEIEEEKSSIESNSSIYFDLDSNIKSIVVDNYAIKFKQVFSDSITSENPKLYGVGTTVLEQIYNFGVLDEDYNFDPNKKSVLLENQTQKATVLFADLTKVDVFSLKLEQTLNNNNLSDYSNTFKSLFFDIIRPNLSLNRTITETALSEEIRRISPTRGSIERETLIISKGELVEGNKYDILKSLESEYESQVWSASNYVWVILAYGLLVALTLLMLLLFLRKYRKEVFLDNTKVTFIFFNISLMVLLTTLVINYNSKFVYVIPLCVMPLVLKAFFDARLGLFAHVLTVLLLGFIVPNSYEYMFLQIIAGVVTILTVSELYKRANLFISVGQITLIYIIAYFAFFVIHEGNIINLKLETFGLFILCGLATLFVQPLIYIYEKLFGLVSDVSLLELSDTNTKLLKELSNKAPGTFHHSLNVANLAEASANEIGANAMLVRVGALYHDIGKMKNPTYFTENQSTGINPHDELSSKESARIIIDHVIDGIEIAKKNNLPDRVIDFIRTHHGTSLVYYFYSTAKTLDDSIDQNDFRYQGPRPFSKETSILMMCDSVEAASKSLKEPSSTKIDKFVDSIIGKQMESGQFLNADITFKEIESIKKVLKNKLANIFHLRIEYPE
;
A
#
# COMPACT_ATOMS: atom_id res chain seq x y z
N MET A 1 -30.90 12.75 -38.88
CA MET A 1 -29.96 12.95 -37.74
C MET A 1 -30.48 12.35 -36.41
N ASN A 2 -31.54 11.53 -36.39
CA ASN A 2 -32.28 11.18 -35.16
C ASN A 2 -32.21 9.73 -34.67
N GLU A 3 -31.69 8.78 -35.45
CA GLU A 3 -31.52 7.40 -34.96
C GLU A 3 -30.19 7.17 -34.24
N LEU A 4 -29.09 7.74 -34.75
CA LEU A 4 -27.77 7.64 -34.14
C LEU A 4 -27.73 8.27 -32.74
N VAL A 5 -28.36 9.44 -32.59
CA VAL A 5 -28.43 10.16 -31.30
C VAL A 5 -29.31 9.39 -30.30
N ASN A 6 -30.48 8.87 -30.70
CA ASN A 6 -31.33 8.06 -29.82
C ASN A 6 -30.70 6.71 -29.45
N LYS A 7 -29.97 6.07 -30.38
CA LYS A 7 -29.22 4.84 -30.10
C LYS A 7 -28.04 5.11 -29.17
N TRP A 8 -27.40 6.27 -29.30
CA TRP A 8 -26.33 6.74 -28.40
C TRP A 8 -26.87 7.02 -26.99
N TYR A 9 -28.01 7.70 -26.85
CA TYR A 9 -28.65 7.93 -25.54
C TYR A 9 -29.10 6.63 -24.85
N ARG A 10 -29.71 5.68 -25.59
CA ARG A 10 -30.11 4.37 -25.01
C ARG A 10 -28.92 3.52 -24.58
N ASN A 11 -27.79 3.60 -25.29
CA ASN A 11 -26.61 2.77 -25.02
C ASN A 11 -25.50 3.52 -24.27
N HIS A 12 -25.72 4.76 -23.83
CA HIS A 12 -24.67 5.59 -23.23
C HIS A 12 -23.98 4.91 -22.05
N ALA A 13 -24.76 4.26 -21.17
CA ALA A 13 -24.22 3.52 -20.03
C ALA A 13 -23.39 2.28 -20.44
N LEU A 14 -23.72 1.62 -21.55
CA LEU A 14 -22.94 0.50 -22.08
C LEU A 14 -21.69 1.00 -22.80
N LEU A 15 -21.80 2.07 -23.58
CA LEU A 15 -20.68 2.73 -24.25
C LEU A 15 -19.64 3.22 -23.24
N TYR A 16 -20.08 3.83 -22.14
CA TYR A 16 -19.22 4.26 -21.04
C TYR A 16 -18.42 3.08 -20.48
N LYS A 17 -19.07 1.94 -20.21
CA LYS A 17 -18.40 0.74 -19.69
C LYS A 17 -17.40 0.15 -20.69
N VAL A 18 -17.72 0.18 -21.98
CA VAL A 18 -16.79 -0.26 -23.05
C VAL A 18 -15.57 0.66 -23.10
N LEU A 19 -15.77 1.98 -23.01
CA LEU A 19 -14.67 2.94 -22.96
C LEU A 19 -13.81 2.75 -21.71
N LEU A 20 -14.43 2.64 -20.54
CA LEU A 20 -13.76 2.35 -19.27
C LEU A 20 -12.94 1.06 -19.37
N PHE A 21 -13.52 0.00 -19.96
CA PHE A 21 -12.84 -1.27 -20.18
C PHE A 21 -11.57 -1.10 -21.01
N PHE A 22 -11.67 -0.49 -22.20
CA PHE A 22 -10.49 -0.28 -23.06
C PHE A 22 -9.47 0.67 -22.44
N ALA A 23 -9.91 1.74 -21.77
CA ALA A 23 -9.03 2.70 -21.11
C ALA A 23 -8.26 2.04 -19.96
N THR A 24 -8.92 1.24 -19.12
CA THR A 24 -8.28 0.50 -18.04
C THR A 24 -7.36 -0.60 -18.56
N THR A 25 -7.76 -1.33 -19.62
CA THR A 25 -6.86 -2.29 -20.29
C THR A 25 -5.60 -1.60 -20.78
N PHE A 26 -5.73 -0.49 -21.51
CA PHE A 26 -4.59 0.27 -22.02
C PHE A 26 -3.68 0.76 -20.89
N LEU A 27 -4.26 1.32 -19.82
CA LEU A 27 -3.52 1.80 -18.64
C LEU A 27 -2.74 0.68 -17.98
N ILE A 28 -3.35 -0.48 -17.73
CA ILE A 28 -2.70 -1.62 -17.08
C ILE A 28 -1.57 -2.17 -17.97
N VAL A 29 -1.81 -2.32 -19.28
CA VAL A 29 -0.79 -2.81 -20.22
C VAL A 29 0.38 -1.83 -20.33
N TYR A 30 0.13 -0.52 -20.26
CA TYR A 30 1.19 0.48 -20.26
C TYR A 30 2.12 0.35 -19.04
N LEU A 31 1.60 -0.12 -17.91
CA LEU A 31 2.36 -0.35 -16.68
C LEU A 31 3.13 -1.68 -16.68
N PHE A 32 2.82 -2.61 -17.60
CA PHE A 32 3.50 -3.91 -17.64
C PHE A 32 4.96 -3.77 -18.11
N PRO A 33 5.86 -4.66 -17.64
CA PRO A 33 7.24 -4.66 -18.08
C PRO A 33 7.33 -4.85 -19.60
N LYS A 34 8.23 -4.09 -20.21
CA LYS A 34 8.44 -4.04 -21.67
C LYS A 34 9.57 -4.97 -22.14
N SER A 35 10.29 -5.59 -21.22
CA SER A 35 11.34 -6.58 -21.48
C SER A 35 10.77 -8.00 -21.52
N GLY A 36 11.42 -8.88 -22.27
CA GLY A 36 11.07 -10.30 -22.30
C GLY A 36 11.47 -10.97 -20.99
N LYS A 37 10.58 -11.81 -20.43
CA LYS A 37 10.95 -12.68 -19.30
C LYS A 37 11.68 -13.92 -19.81
N PHE A 38 12.68 -14.37 -19.05
CA PHE A 38 13.33 -15.65 -19.33
C PHE A 38 12.31 -16.79 -19.26
N LYS A 39 12.38 -17.72 -20.22
CA LYS A 39 11.33 -18.73 -20.43
C LYS A 39 11.26 -19.79 -19.33
N TYR A 40 12.36 -20.01 -18.61
CA TYR A 40 12.51 -21.15 -17.69
C TYR A 40 12.66 -20.67 -16.26
N ASN A 41 11.93 -21.29 -15.33
CA ASN A 41 12.16 -21.13 -13.90
C ASN A 41 13.15 -22.22 -13.42
N PHE A 42 14.14 -21.83 -12.63
CA PHE A 42 15.12 -22.74 -12.04
C PHE A 42 15.51 -22.30 -10.64
N ASP A 43 15.64 -23.27 -9.73
CA ASP A 43 16.07 -23.05 -8.35
C ASP A 43 17.43 -23.73 -8.12
N LYS A 44 18.25 -23.12 -7.26
CA LYS A 44 19.52 -23.71 -6.85
C LYS A 44 19.27 -25.04 -6.12
N GLY A 45 20.06 -26.06 -6.44
CA GLY A 45 19.97 -27.39 -5.83
C GLY A 45 18.80 -28.26 -6.32
N LYS A 46 18.02 -27.82 -7.31
CA LYS A 46 16.98 -28.63 -7.95
C LYS A 46 17.42 -29.16 -9.33
N PRO A 47 16.92 -30.33 -9.76
CA PRO A 47 17.20 -30.82 -11.11
C PRO A 47 16.48 -29.99 -12.16
N TRP A 48 17.15 -29.72 -13.29
CA TRP A 48 16.60 -29.00 -14.44
C TRP A 48 15.42 -29.75 -15.04
N GLN A 49 14.23 -29.16 -14.96
CA GLN A 49 12.97 -29.80 -15.33
C GLN A 49 12.65 -29.72 -16.83
N SER A 50 13.35 -28.85 -17.56
CA SER A 50 13.09 -28.61 -18.97
C SER A 50 14.00 -29.47 -19.86
N GLU A 51 13.73 -29.49 -21.16
CA GLU A 51 14.67 -30.08 -22.14
C GLU A 51 16.05 -29.38 -22.10
N ASN A 52 17.06 -30.04 -22.66
CA ASN A 52 18.43 -29.53 -22.71
C ASN A 52 18.47 -28.07 -23.17
N LEU A 53 19.10 -27.21 -22.37
CA LEU A 53 19.22 -25.80 -22.65
C LEU A 53 20.56 -25.51 -23.30
N TYR A 54 20.52 -25.00 -24.52
CA TYR A 54 21.67 -24.48 -25.25
C TYR A 54 21.63 -22.95 -25.21
N ALA A 55 22.80 -22.30 -25.22
CA ALA A 55 22.92 -20.86 -25.26
C ALA A 55 22.28 -20.29 -26.54
N PRO A 56 21.25 -19.43 -26.46
CA PRO A 56 20.59 -18.88 -27.64
C PRO A 56 21.43 -17.82 -28.38
N PHE A 57 22.40 -17.20 -27.70
CA PHE A 57 23.30 -16.16 -28.16
C PHE A 57 24.56 -16.14 -27.29
N ASP A 58 25.58 -15.39 -27.68
CA ASP A 58 26.80 -15.20 -26.89
C ASP A 58 26.53 -14.29 -25.69
N PHE A 59 26.97 -14.68 -24.49
CA PHE A 59 26.81 -13.85 -23.28
C PHE A 59 27.96 -14.02 -22.30
N ALA A 60 28.22 -12.97 -21.51
CA ALA A 60 29.25 -12.99 -20.48
C ALA A 60 28.74 -13.58 -19.16
N ILE A 61 29.59 -14.31 -18.45
CA ILE A 61 29.32 -14.83 -17.11
C ILE A 61 29.63 -13.72 -16.10
N LYS A 62 28.59 -13.21 -15.43
CA LYS A 62 28.72 -12.14 -14.42
C LYS A 62 29.32 -12.71 -13.15
N LYS A 63 30.27 -11.98 -12.56
CA LYS A 63 30.80 -12.30 -11.22
C LYS A 63 29.75 -11.97 -10.16
N SER A 64 29.70 -12.79 -9.11
CA SER A 64 28.89 -12.52 -7.93
C SER A 64 29.47 -11.33 -7.14
N THR A 65 28.65 -10.71 -6.29
CA THR A 65 29.13 -9.64 -5.40
C THR A 65 30.19 -10.14 -4.43
N ALA A 66 30.10 -11.40 -3.98
CA ALA A 66 31.08 -11.99 -3.07
C ALA A 66 32.46 -12.12 -3.74
N GLU A 67 32.51 -12.59 -4.99
CA GLU A 67 33.77 -12.69 -5.76
C GLU A 67 34.41 -11.31 -5.98
N ILE A 68 33.60 -10.29 -6.29
CA ILE A 68 34.12 -8.92 -6.47
C ILE A 68 34.68 -8.36 -5.16
N GLU A 69 34.02 -8.60 -4.03
CA GLU A 69 34.53 -8.15 -2.72
C GLU A 69 35.78 -8.92 -2.28
N GLU A 70 35.88 -10.21 -2.60
CA GLU A 70 37.09 -11.00 -2.36
C GLU A 70 38.27 -10.49 -3.22
N GLU A 71 38.04 -10.20 -4.50
CA GLU A 71 39.05 -9.59 -5.38
C GLU A 71 39.48 -8.21 -4.87
N LYS A 72 38.54 -7.37 -4.41
CA LYS A 72 38.87 -6.07 -3.78
C LYS A 72 39.75 -6.25 -2.55
N SER A 73 39.39 -7.16 -1.65
CA SER A 73 40.17 -7.42 -0.44
C SER A 73 41.57 -7.95 -0.76
N SER A 74 41.69 -8.79 -1.79
CA SER A 74 42.98 -9.25 -2.31
C SER A 74 43.83 -8.11 -2.91
N ILE A 75 43.21 -7.19 -3.63
CA ILE A 75 43.90 -6.00 -4.17
C ILE A 75 44.33 -5.06 -3.03
N GLU A 76 43.48 -4.81 -2.03
CA GLU A 76 43.80 -3.96 -0.88
C GLU A 76 44.98 -4.48 -0.06
N SER A 77 45.02 -5.81 0.17
CA SER A 77 46.13 -6.46 0.88
C SER A 77 47.44 -6.43 0.10
N ASN A 78 47.39 -6.62 -1.22
CA ASN A 78 48.58 -6.67 -2.09
C ASN A 78 49.02 -5.31 -2.64
N SER A 79 48.20 -4.27 -2.49
CA SER A 79 48.49 -2.91 -2.96
C SER A 79 49.76 -2.34 -2.33
N SER A 80 50.52 -1.56 -3.11
CA SER A 80 51.71 -0.88 -2.61
C SER A 80 51.34 0.41 -1.89
N ILE A 81 52.02 0.72 -0.79
CA ILE A 81 51.95 2.00 -0.10
C ILE A 81 53.11 2.89 -0.55
N TYR A 82 52.89 4.20 -0.62
CA TYR A 82 53.87 5.14 -1.16
C TYR A 82 54.32 6.12 -0.07
N PHE A 83 55.63 6.30 0.07
CA PHE A 83 56.23 7.26 1.01
C PHE A 83 57.07 8.28 0.27
N ASP A 84 56.93 9.55 0.61
CA ASP A 84 57.80 10.62 0.13
C ASP A 84 59.08 10.64 0.98
N LEU A 85 60.23 10.54 0.32
CA LEU A 85 61.56 10.55 0.92
C LEU A 85 62.22 11.91 0.73
N ASP A 86 62.60 12.55 1.83
CA ASP A 86 63.47 13.73 1.83
C ASP A 86 64.93 13.32 2.08
N SER A 87 65.73 13.26 1.01
CA SER A 87 67.15 12.90 1.10
C SER A 87 68.01 13.96 1.78
N ASN A 88 67.55 15.22 1.89
CA ASN A 88 68.32 16.28 2.53
C ASN A 88 68.41 16.06 4.04
N ILE A 89 67.38 15.48 4.65
CA ILE A 89 67.32 15.23 6.09
C ILE A 89 68.47 14.33 6.54
N LYS A 90 68.81 13.28 5.79
CA LYS A 90 69.96 12.42 6.13
C LYS A 90 71.26 13.23 6.21
N SER A 91 71.51 14.10 5.23
CA SER A 91 72.70 14.97 5.23
C SER A 91 72.70 15.91 6.44
N ILE A 92 71.57 16.57 6.71
CA ILE A 92 71.40 17.48 7.85
C ILE A 92 71.66 16.76 9.18
N VAL A 93 71.18 15.52 9.34
CA VAL A 93 71.39 14.72 10.55
C VAL A 93 72.85 14.32 10.71
N VAL A 94 73.54 13.96 9.63
CA VAL A 94 74.98 13.64 9.66
C VAL A 94 75.82 14.89 9.99
N ASP A 95 75.49 16.05 9.44
CA ASP A 95 76.18 17.31 9.76
C ASP A 95 75.95 17.72 11.22
N ASN A 96 74.71 17.59 11.70
CA ASN A 96 74.36 17.83 13.11
C ASN A 96 75.04 16.82 14.05
N TYR A 97 75.21 15.57 13.62
CA TYR A 97 75.95 14.56 14.38
C TYR A 97 77.40 15.01 14.60
N ALA A 98 78.08 15.52 13.58
CA ALA A 98 79.45 16.02 13.70
C ALA A 98 79.59 17.16 14.74
N ILE A 99 78.61 18.06 14.79
CA ILE A 99 78.58 19.18 15.73
C ILE A 99 78.23 18.70 17.15
N LYS A 100 77.13 17.96 17.29
CA LYS A 100 76.59 17.51 18.58
C LYS A 100 77.49 16.48 19.26
N PHE A 101 78.19 15.64 18.50
CA PHE A 101 79.17 14.69 19.04
C PHE A 101 80.28 15.41 19.82
N LYS A 102 80.85 16.49 19.27
CA LYS A 102 81.88 17.28 19.94
C LYS A 102 81.37 18.00 21.20
N GLN A 103 80.08 18.33 21.24
CA GLN A 103 79.44 18.97 22.39
C GLN A 103 79.15 17.98 23.52
N VAL A 104 78.69 16.77 23.18
CA VAL A 104 78.30 15.74 24.15
C VAL A 104 79.53 14.97 24.67
N PHE A 105 80.53 14.74 23.82
CA PHE A 105 81.81 14.13 24.19
C PHE A 105 82.89 15.21 24.26
N SER A 106 82.81 16.10 25.27
CA SER A 106 83.66 17.29 25.37
C SER A 106 85.09 17.04 25.87
N ASP A 107 85.37 15.85 26.41
CA ASP A 107 86.71 15.51 26.90
C ASP A 107 87.66 15.20 25.74
N SER A 108 88.91 15.66 25.84
CA SER A 108 89.92 15.56 24.77
C SER A 108 90.26 14.12 24.35
N ILE A 109 89.96 13.13 25.20
CA ILE A 109 90.18 11.70 24.94
C ILE A 109 89.03 11.06 24.16
N THR A 110 87.79 11.55 24.35
CA THR A 110 86.59 10.97 23.74
C THR A 110 86.15 11.70 22.47
N SER A 111 86.32 13.03 22.42
CA SER A 111 86.05 13.87 21.23
C SER A 111 86.87 13.48 20.00
N GLU A 112 88.11 13.04 20.19
CA GLU A 112 89.02 12.65 19.11
C GLU A 112 89.09 11.13 18.88
N ASN A 113 88.22 10.33 19.51
CA ASN A 113 88.23 8.88 19.33
C ASN A 113 87.53 8.49 18.00
N PRO A 114 88.28 8.08 16.95
CA PRO A 114 87.69 7.79 15.64
C PRO A 114 86.79 6.56 15.68
N LYS A 115 87.04 5.62 16.60
CA LYS A 115 86.22 4.42 16.78
C LYS A 115 84.86 4.79 17.39
N LEU A 116 84.84 5.71 18.35
CA LEU A 116 83.62 6.16 19.01
C LEU A 116 82.74 6.98 18.05
N TYR A 117 83.33 7.90 17.29
CA TYR A 117 82.62 8.65 16.25
C TYR A 117 82.09 7.73 15.14
N GLY A 118 82.92 6.77 14.70
CA GLY A 118 82.55 5.81 13.65
C GLY A 118 81.37 4.91 14.02
N VAL A 119 81.15 4.62 15.30
CA VAL A 119 79.96 3.87 15.75
C VAL A 119 78.69 4.67 15.49
N GLY A 120 78.68 5.96 15.81
CA GLY A 120 77.48 6.76 15.59
C GLY A 120 77.17 6.99 14.12
N THR A 121 78.19 7.16 13.27
CA THR A 121 77.98 7.22 11.81
C THR A 121 77.43 5.90 11.26
N THR A 122 77.92 4.75 11.74
CA THR A 122 77.42 3.42 11.34
C THR A 122 75.95 3.25 11.73
N VAL A 123 75.56 3.69 12.93
CA VAL A 123 74.16 3.63 13.39
C VAL A 123 73.27 4.51 12.52
N LEU A 124 73.69 5.74 12.21
CA LEU A 124 72.95 6.64 11.31
C LEU A 124 72.78 6.04 9.90
N GLU A 125 73.82 5.41 9.36
CA GLU A 125 73.73 4.73 8.05
C GLU A 125 72.71 3.58 8.07
N GLN A 126 72.67 2.78 9.13
CA GLN A 126 71.73 1.66 9.27
C GLN A 126 70.27 2.11 9.49
N ILE A 127 70.06 3.25 10.14
CA ILE A 127 68.72 3.80 10.40
C ILE A 127 68.16 4.45 9.13
N TYR A 128 68.98 5.25 8.44
CA TYR A 128 68.60 5.97 7.23
C TYR A 128 68.84 5.16 5.94
N ASN A 129 69.06 3.85 6.02
CA ASN A 129 69.27 3.01 4.83
C ASN A 129 68.03 3.00 3.93
N PHE A 130 66.86 2.74 4.53
CA PHE A 130 65.56 2.79 3.85
C PHE A 130 64.68 3.95 4.30
N GLY A 131 65.15 4.74 5.28
CA GLY A 131 64.48 5.93 5.80
C GLY A 131 63.80 5.71 7.16
N VAL A 132 63.43 6.82 7.79
CA VAL A 132 62.81 6.89 9.12
C VAL A 132 61.41 7.46 9.00
N LEU A 133 60.43 6.71 9.49
CA LEU A 133 59.00 7.07 9.46
C LEU A 133 58.70 8.25 10.38
N ASP A 134 57.83 9.15 9.93
CA ASP A 134 57.29 10.29 10.68
C ASP A 134 56.26 9.90 11.75
N GLU A 135 55.47 8.87 11.47
CA GLU A 135 54.43 8.33 12.36
C GLU A 135 54.57 6.80 12.52
N ASP A 136 53.96 6.25 13.58
CA ASP A 136 53.88 4.80 13.76
C ASP A 136 52.71 4.22 12.97
N TYR A 137 52.96 3.93 11.68
CA TYR A 137 51.96 3.29 10.84
C TYR A 137 51.81 1.79 11.15
N ASN A 138 50.57 1.32 11.16
CA ASN A 138 50.22 -0.08 11.43
C ASN A 138 49.86 -0.84 10.13
N PHE A 139 50.82 -0.93 9.21
CA PHE A 139 50.68 -1.73 7.99
C PHE A 139 51.26 -3.14 8.18
N ASP A 140 50.82 -4.08 7.35
CA ASP A 140 51.39 -5.42 7.31
C ASP A 140 52.91 -5.33 7.03
N PRO A 141 53.79 -5.97 7.82
CA PRO A 141 55.23 -5.96 7.62
C PRO A 141 55.68 -6.39 6.22
N ASN A 142 54.92 -7.26 5.56
CA ASN A 142 55.21 -7.77 4.22
C ASN A 142 54.63 -6.89 3.10
N LYS A 143 53.98 -5.77 3.45
CA LYS A 143 53.39 -4.87 2.44
C LYS A 143 54.49 -4.14 1.68
N LYS A 144 54.35 -4.09 0.36
CA LYS A 144 55.30 -3.37 -0.51
C LYS A 144 55.17 -1.86 -0.27
N SER A 145 56.30 -1.23 0.04
CA SER A 145 56.44 0.21 0.25
C SER A 145 57.31 0.79 -0.85
N VAL A 146 56.78 1.76 -1.60
CA VAL A 146 57.48 2.46 -2.67
C VAL A 146 57.98 3.79 -2.14
N LEU A 147 59.29 4.03 -2.24
CA LEU A 147 59.91 5.28 -1.81
C LEU A 147 60.01 6.23 -2.99
N LEU A 148 59.44 7.43 -2.84
CA LEU A 148 59.38 8.47 -3.86
C LEU A 148 60.31 9.62 -3.50
N GLU A 149 61.15 10.03 -4.44
CA GLU A 149 61.98 11.23 -4.30
C GLU A 149 61.66 12.16 -5.47
N ASN A 150 61.23 13.39 -5.18
CA ASN A 150 60.77 14.35 -6.20
C ASN A 150 59.77 13.73 -7.21
N GLN A 151 58.80 12.95 -6.70
CA GLN A 151 57.79 12.23 -7.49
C GLN A 151 58.34 11.11 -8.40
N THR A 152 59.61 10.70 -8.23
CA THR A 152 60.21 9.58 -8.96
C THR A 152 60.45 8.40 -8.03
N GLN A 153 60.16 7.18 -8.51
CA GLN A 153 60.39 5.96 -7.73
C GLN A 153 61.89 5.72 -7.54
N LYS A 154 62.33 5.70 -6.29
CA LYS A 154 63.72 5.45 -5.90
C LYS A 154 63.98 4.00 -5.55
N ALA A 155 63.07 3.40 -4.77
CA ALA A 155 63.18 2.02 -4.32
C ALA A 155 61.82 1.42 -4.01
N THR A 156 61.77 0.09 -3.99
CA THR A 156 60.64 -0.69 -3.47
C THR A 156 61.18 -1.62 -2.41
N VAL A 157 60.64 -1.50 -1.20
CA VAL A 157 61.06 -2.22 0.00
C VAL A 157 59.85 -2.83 0.70
N LEU A 158 60.07 -3.69 1.70
CA LEU A 158 58.97 -4.12 2.56
C LEU A 158 58.75 -3.08 3.66
N PHE A 159 57.52 -2.97 4.16
CA PHE A 159 57.22 -2.06 5.27
C PHE A 159 58.09 -2.37 6.51
N ALA A 160 58.42 -3.65 6.73
CA ALA A 160 59.35 -4.10 7.77
C ALA A 160 60.77 -3.52 7.66
N ASP A 161 61.21 -3.13 6.46
CA ASP A 161 62.55 -2.60 6.22
C ASP A 161 62.67 -1.11 6.62
N LEU A 162 61.53 -0.42 6.74
CA LEU A 162 61.47 0.98 7.15
C LEU A 162 61.76 1.13 8.65
N THR A 163 62.56 2.12 9.02
CA THR A 163 62.93 2.28 10.44
C THR A 163 61.88 3.10 11.17
N LYS A 164 61.23 2.50 12.18
CA LYS A 164 60.45 3.23 13.18
C LYS A 164 61.37 3.97 14.14
N VAL A 165 60.94 5.13 14.62
CA VAL A 165 61.71 5.96 15.57
C VAL A 165 62.08 5.17 16.83
N ASP A 166 61.21 4.29 17.31
CA ASP A 166 61.44 3.51 18.55
C ASP A 166 62.44 2.34 18.38
N VAL A 167 62.70 1.89 17.15
CA VAL A 167 63.66 0.79 16.85
C VAL A 167 65.11 1.29 16.92
N PHE A 168 65.29 2.62 16.98
CA PHE A 168 66.57 3.29 17.14
C PHE A 168 67.43 2.72 18.29
N SER A 169 66.83 2.57 19.47
CA SER A 169 67.56 2.14 20.68
C SER A 169 68.15 0.73 20.54
N LEU A 170 67.46 -0.17 19.82
CA LEU A 170 67.90 -1.54 19.61
C LEU A 170 69.10 -1.61 18.65
N LYS A 171 69.05 -0.89 17.52
CA LYS A 171 70.15 -0.82 16.54
C LYS A 171 71.41 -0.18 17.17
N LEU A 172 71.21 0.85 17.99
CA LEU A 172 72.29 1.50 18.74
C LEU A 172 72.96 0.53 19.73
N GLU A 173 72.18 -0.14 20.58
CA GLU A 173 72.71 -1.08 21.59
C GLU A 173 73.45 -2.25 20.94
N GLN A 174 72.93 -2.83 19.86
CA GLN A 174 73.60 -3.88 19.10
C GLN A 174 74.95 -3.41 18.55
N THR A 175 75.00 -2.23 17.94
CA THR A 175 76.23 -1.69 17.33
C THR A 175 77.27 -1.32 18.39
N LEU A 176 76.85 -0.79 19.54
CA LEU A 176 77.74 -0.49 20.67
C LEU A 176 78.30 -1.75 21.32
N ASN A 177 77.47 -2.78 21.53
CA ASN A 177 77.89 -4.07 22.08
C ASN A 177 78.93 -4.74 21.18
N ASN A 178 78.70 -4.77 19.86
CA ASN A 178 79.63 -5.35 18.90
C ASN A 178 81.00 -4.66 18.85
N ASN A 179 81.09 -3.40 19.33
CA ASN A 179 82.31 -2.62 19.34
C ASN A 179 82.97 -2.51 20.73
N ASN A 180 82.42 -3.18 21.76
CA ASN A 180 82.81 -3.08 23.17
C ASN A 180 82.70 -1.64 23.73
N LEU A 181 81.64 -0.92 23.38
CA LEU A 181 81.39 0.49 23.76
C LEU A 181 80.05 0.69 24.50
N SER A 182 79.54 -0.36 25.13
CA SER A 182 78.22 -0.39 25.78
C SER A 182 78.04 0.69 26.85
N ASP A 183 79.13 1.11 27.52
CA ASP A 183 79.12 2.16 28.55
C ASP A 183 78.64 3.53 28.03
N TYR A 184 78.73 3.77 26.72
CA TYR A 184 78.31 5.03 26.10
C TYR A 184 76.85 5.02 25.61
N SER A 185 76.08 3.97 25.87
CA SER A 185 74.70 3.80 25.36
C SER A 185 73.78 4.96 25.72
N ASN A 186 73.74 5.38 26.99
CA ASN A 186 72.87 6.48 27.43
C ASN A 186 73.27 7.83 26.80
N THR A 187 74.57 8.06 26.64
CA THR A 187 75.12 9.28 26.02
C THR A 187 74.75 9.34 24.54
N PHE A 188 74.87 8.22 23.82
CA PHE A 188 74.41 8.14 22.44
C PHE A 188 72.90 8.26 22.31
N LYS A 189 72.10 7.65 23.20
CA LYS A 189 70.64 7.82 23.20
C LYS A 189 70.24 9.29 23.33
N SER A 190 70.85 10.02 24.26
CA SER A 190 70.61 11.46 24.42
C SER A 190 71.04 12.26 23.19
N LEU A 191 72.21 11.95 22.61
CA LEU A 191 72.70 12.62 21.42
C LEU A 191 71.76 12.41 20.22
N PHE A 192 71.32 11.17 20.02
CA PHE A 192 70.49 10.80 18.88
C PHE A 192 69.05 11.26 19.01
N PHE A 193 68.50 11.34 20.23
CA PHE A 193 67.18 11.93 20.47
C PHE A 193 67.09 13.38 19.97
N ASP A 194 68.18 14.16 20.09
CA ASP A 194 68.21 15.56 19.66
C ASP A 194 68.38 15.73 18.13
N ILE A 195 68.93 14.74 17.43
CA ILE A 195 69.34 14.89 16.03
C ILE A 195 68.56 14.02 15.04
N ILE A 196 67.98 12.89 15.45
CA ILE A 196 67.22 12.03 14.54
C ILE A 196 65.94 12.76 14.13
N ARG A 197 65.73 12.83 12.82
CA ARG A 197 64.52 13.39 12.22
C ARG A 197 63.92 12.40 11.23
N PRO A 198 62.59 12.22 11.22
CA PRO A 198 61.96 11.41 10.20
C PRO A 198 62.20 12.02 8.82
N ASN A 199 62.36 11.16 7.82
CA ASN A 199 62.55 11.58 6.43
C ASN A 199 61.68 10.82 5.44
N LEU A 200 60.75 10.02 5.95
CA LEU A 200 59.68 9.39 5.20
C LEU A 200 58.34 9.88 5.73
N SER A 201 57.47 10.34 4.83
CA SER A 201 56.08 10.63 5.13
C SER A 201 55.16 9.89 4.17
N LEU A 202 54.00 9.42 4.65
CA LEU A 202 53.06 8.67 3.81
C LEU A 202 52.43 9.58 2.75
N ASN A 203 52.63 9.24 1.48
CA ASN A 203 51.93 9.90 0.38
C ASN A 203 50.53 9.27 0.22
N ARG A 204 49.57 9.80 1.00
CA ARG A 204 48.18 9.31 1.00
C ARG A 204 47.53 9.43 -0.37
N THR A 205 47.78 10.54 -1.08
CA THR A 205 47.19 10.81 -2.40
C THR A 205 47.57 9.73 -3.42
N ILE A 206 48.85 9.43 -3.56
CA ILE A 206 49.31 8.42 -4.52
C ILE A 206 48.89 7.02 -4.07
N THR A 207 48.96 6.72 -2.78
CA THR A 207 48.54 5.43 -2.22
C THR A 207 47.06 5.14 -2.49
N GLU A 208 46.17 6.11 -2.21
CA GLU A 208 44.73 5.97 -2.46
C GLU A 208 44.40 5.95 -3.95
N THR A 209 45.09 6.78 -4.75
CA THR A 209 44.88 6.82 -6.21
C THR A 209 45.28 5.49 -6.85
N ALA A 210 46.47 4.96 -6.54
CA ALA A 210 46.95 3.69 -7.05
C ALA A 210 46.02 2.52 -6.65
N LEU A 211 45.57 2.50 -5.39
CA LEU A 211 44.59 1.50 -4.94
C LEU A 211 43.27 1.61 -5.72
N SER A 212 42.76 2.83 -5.90
CA SER A 212 41.50 3.06 -6.62
C SER A 212 41.58 2.67 -8.09
N GLU A 213 42.74 2.84 -8.73
CA GLU A 213 42.97 2.43 -10.12
C GLU A 213 42.98 0.91 -10.27
N GLU A 214 43.63 0.18 -9.34
CA GLU A 214 43.63 -1.28 -9.35
C GLU A 214 42.22 -1.84 -9.09
N ILE A 215 41.45 -1.25 -8.16
CA ILE A 215 40.05 -1.64 -7.93
C ILE A 215 39.19 -1.39 -9.17
N ARG A 216 39.42 -0.29 -9.91
CA ARG A 216 38.69 0.00 -11.16
C ARG A 216 39.00 -0.97 -12.29
N ARG A 217 40.12 -1.68 -12.25
CA ARG A 217 40.49 -2.70 -13.25
C ARG A 217 39.78 -4.04 -13.05
N ILE A 218 39.09 -4.24 -11.93
CA ILE A 218 38.31 -5.46 -11.69
C ILE A 218 37.23 -5.60 -12.78
N SER A 219 37.36 -6.65 -13.60
CA SER A 219 36.33 -6.99 -14.59
C SER A 219 35.06 -7.50 -13.88
N PRO A 220 33.87 -7.02 -14.27
CA PRO A 220 32.59 -7.53 -13.73
C PRO A 220 32.24 -8.94 -14.25
N THR A 221 33.05 -9.49 -15.16
CA THR A 221 32.80 -10.78 -15.81
C THR A 221 34.04 -11.67 -15.77
N ARG A 222 33.85 -12.99 -15.72
CA ARG A 222 34.94 -13.99 -15.66
C ARG A 222 35.12 -14.84 -16.93
N GLY A 223 34.32 -14.60 -17.96
CA GLY A 223 34.36 -15.31 -19.24
C GLY A 223 33.09 -15.11 -20.04
N SER A 224 32.97 -15.80 -21.18
CA SER A 224 31.78 -15.81 -22.03
C SER A 224 31.37 -17.23 -22.42
N ILE A 225 30.07 -17.41 -22.66
CA ILE A 225 29.50 -18.62 -23.25
C ILE A 225 29.11 -18.27 -24.69
N GLU A 226 29.58 -19.07 -25.64
CA GLU A 226 29.23 -18.95 -27.05
C GLU A 226 27.84 -19.55 -27.32
N ARG A 227 27.16 -19.02 -28.34
CA ARG A 227 25.91 -19.54 -28.87
C ARG A 227 26.02 -21.03 -29.17
N GLU A 228 24.92 -21.76 -28.96
CA GLU A 228 24.79 -23.21 -29.15
C GLU A 228 25.63 -24.06 -28.18
N THR A 229 26.30 -23.46 -27.20
CA THR A 229 26.92 -24.20 -26.09
C THR A 229 25.85 -24.82 -25.19
N LEU A 230 25.97 -26.10 -24.85
CA LEU A 230 25.09 -26.76 -23.87
C LEU A 230 25.34 -26.17 -22.48
N ILE A 231 24.32 -25.55 -21.90
CA ILE A 231 24.37 -24.95 -20.56
C ILE A 231 24.03 -26.00 -19.50
N ILE A 232 22.90 -26.68 -19.67
CA ILE A 232 22.41 -27.68 -18.71
C ILE A 232 21.54 -28.73 -19.39
N SER A 233 21.70 -29.99 -18.98
CA SER A 233 20.91 -31.11 -19.49
C SER A 233 19.65 -31.34 -18.66
N LYS A 234 18.63 -31.95 -19.25
CA LYS A 234 17.43 -32.40 -18.53
C LYS A 234 17.79 -33.34 -17.38
N GLY A 235 17.25 -33.06 -16.20
CA GLY A 235 17.50 -33.81 -14.97
C GLY A 235 18.82 -33.49 -14.27
N GLU A 236 19.67 -32.64 -14.86
CA GLU A 236 20.93 -32.24 -14.25
C GLU A 236 20.73 -31.24 -13.12
N LEU A 237 21.55 -31.33 -12.07
CA LEU A 237 21.40 -30.47 -10.89
C LEU A 237 21.83 -29.02 -11.19
N VAL A 238 20.98 -28.05 -10.84
CA VAL A 238 21.27 -26.62 -10.97
C VAL A 238 22.10 -26.15 -9.77
N GLU A 239 23.42 -26.29 -9.84
CA GLU A 239 24.31 -25.88 -8.75
C GLU A 239 25.65 -25.31 -9.24
N GLY A 240 26.34 -24.58 -8.35
CA GLY A 240 27.64 -23.97 -8.61
C GLY A 240 27.67 -23.14 -9.88
N ASN A 241 28.67 -23.40 -10.73
CA ASN A 241 28.91 -22.68 -11.98
C ASN A 241 27.70 -22.64 -12.92
N LYS A 242 26.88 -23.72 -12.96
CA LYS A 242 25.72 -23.80 -13.86
C LYS A 242 24.62 -22.84 -13.43
N TYR A 243 24.42 -22.68 -12.12
CA TYR A 243 23.48 -21.69 -11.59
C TYR A 243 23.90 -20.27 -11.98
N ASP A 244 25.19 -19.94 -11.87
CA ASP A 244 25.70 -18.61 -12.23
C ASP A 244 25.61 -18.34 -13.74
N ILE A 245 25.87 -19.35 -14.57
CA ILE A 245 25.68 -19.27 -16.02
C ILE A 245 24.21 -19.05 -16.35
N LEU A 246 23.29 -19.81 -15.74
CA LEU A 246 21.85 -19.65 -15.96
C LEU A 246 21.34 -18.28 -15.49
N LYS A 247 21.84 -17.77 -14.35
CA LYS A 247 21.54 -16.41 -13.86
C LYS A 247 22.08 -15.33 -14.78
N SER A 248 23.28 -15.52 -15.32
CA SER A 248 23.88 -14.60 -16.29
C SER A 248 23.08 -14.59 -17.59
N LEU A 249 22.66 -15.76 -18.08
CA LEU A 249 21.80 -15.89 -19.26
C LEU A 249 20.43 -15.25 -19.03
N GLU A 250 19.78 -15.52 -17.90
CA GLU A 250 18.50 -14.90 -17.52
C GLU A 250 18.62 -13.37 -17.55
N SER A 251 19.64 -12.82 -16.90
CA SER A 251 19.87 -11.37 -16.86
C SER A 251 20.16 -10.76 -18.23
N GLU A 252 20.89 -11.45 -19.11
CA GLU A 252 21.17 -10.98 -20.47
C GLU A 252 19.95 -11.11 -21.39
N TYR A 253 19.16 -12.16 -21.23
CA TYR A 253 17.92 -12.35 -21.97
C TYR A 253 16.91 -11.25 -21.64
N GLU A 254 16.83 -10.85 -20.36
CA GLU A 254 15.95 -9.78 -19.89
C GLU A 254 16.44 -8.38 -20.28
N SER A 255 17.75 -8.20 -20.55
CA SER A 255 18.33 -6.91 -20.97
C SER A 255 18.22 -6.67 -22.49
N GLN A 256 18.05 -7.72 -23.29
CA GLN A 256 17.96 -7.60 -24.75
C GLN A 256 16.75 -6.76 -25.17
N VAL A 257 17.02 -5.69 -25.93
CA VAL A 257 16.00 -4.82 -26.52
C VAL A 257 15.34 -5.56 -27.67
N TRP A 258 14.05 -5.85 -27.53
CA TRP A 258 13.26 -6.56 -28.53
C TRP A 258 13.19 -5.75 -29.82
N SER A 259 13.17 -6.42 -30.98
CA SER A 259 12.84 -5.76 -32.24
C SER A 259 11.45 -5.11 -32.15
N ALA A 260 11.23 -3.99 -32.85
CA ALA A 260 9.96 -3.27 -32.80
C ALA A 260 8.75 -4.17 -33.13
N SER A 261 8.92 -5.18 -34.00
CA SER A 261 7.89 -6.16 -34.33
C SER A 261 7.55 -7.09 -33.16
N ASN A 262 8.57 -7.63 -32.47
CA ASN A 262 8.33 -8.52 -31.34
C ASN A 262 7.71 -7.77 -30.15
N TYR A 263 8.06 -6.48 -29.99
CA TYR A 263 7.48 -5.59 -28.99
C TYR A 263 5.96 -5.43 -29.15
N VAL A 264 5.47 -5.23 -30.39
CA VAL A 264 4.02 -5.10 -30.67
C VAL A 264 3.26 -6.39 -30.32
N TRP A 265 3.80 -7.57 -30.66
CA TRP A 265 3.17 -8.85 -30.33
C TRP A 265 3.07 -9.08 -28.82
N VAL A 266 4.10 -8.73 -28.06
CA VAL A 266 4.09 -8.83 -26.60
C VAL A 266 3.03 -7.91 -25.99
N ILE A 267 2.92 -6.66 -26.46
CA ILE A 267 1.87 -5.73 -26.01
C ILE A 267 0.49 -6.27 -26.33
N LEU A 268 0.27 -6.79 -27.55
CA LEU A 268 -1.01 -7.36 -27.95
C LEU A 268 -1.38 -8.57 -27.07
N ALA A 269 -0.42 -9.44 -26.76
CA ALA A 269 -0.63 -10.59 -25.89
C ALA A 269 -0.98 -10.16 -24.45
N TYR A 270 -0.26 -9.19 -23.88
CA TYR A 270 -0.61 -8.63 -22.58
C TYR A 270 -1.99 -7.94 -22.60
N GLY A 271 -2.28 -7.18 -23.66
CA GLY A 271 -3.58 -6.56 -23.88
C GLY A 271 -4.71 -7.57 -23.90
N LEU A 272 -4.52 -8.70 -24.59
CA LEU A 272 -5.50 -9.78 -24.64
C LEU A 272 -5.74 -10.40 -23.25
N LEU A 273 -4.69 -10.69 -22.48
CA LEU A 273 -4.81 -11.30 -21.15
C LEU A 273 -5.46 -10.35 -20.13
N VAL A 274 -5.09 -9.07 -20.15
CA VAL A 274 -5.70 -8.04 -19.30
C VAL A 274 -7.16 -7.86 -19.68
N ALA A 275 -7.47 -7.76 -20.98
CA ALA A 275 -8.83 -7.65 -21.49
C ALA A 275 -9.70 -8.85 -21.07
N LEU A 276 -9.17 -10.08 -21.18
CA LEU A 276 -9.88 -11.29 -20.77
C LEU A 276 -10.19 -11.29 -19.27
N THR A 277 -9.23 -10.85 -18.44
CA THR A 277 -9.40 -10.76 -16.98
C THR A 277 -10.48 -9.73 -16.60
N LEU A 278 -10.43 -8.52 -17.18
CA LEU A 278 -11.44 -7.49 -16.94
C LEU A 278 -12.81 -7.86 -17.52
N LEU A 279 -12.84 -8.62 -18.63
CA LEU A 279 -14.08 -9.12 -19.23
C LEU A 279 -14.74 -10.12 -18.29
N MET A 280 -13.96 -11.03 -17.71
CA MET A 280 -14.45 -11.97 -16.72
C MET A 280 -15.05 -11.26 -15.49
N LEU A 281 -14.45 -10.15 -15.05
CA LEU A 281 -15.03 -9.29 -14.01
C LEU A 281 -16.38 -8.70 -14.44
N LEU A 282 -16.48 -8.13 -15.64
CA LEU A 282 -17.74 -7.57 -16.15
C LEU A 282 -18.84 -8.64 -16.30
N LEU A 283 -18.49 -9.84 -16.75
CA LEU A 283 -19.41 -10.96 -16.85
C LEU A 283 -19.89 -11.42 -15.46
N PHE A 284 -18.99 -11.49 -14.48
CA PHE A 284 -19.33 -11.78 -13.09
C PHE A 284 -20.32 -10.74 -12.53
N LEU A 285 -20.02 -9.45 -12.71
CA LEU A 285 -20.90 -8.36 -12.29
C LEU A 285 -22.27 -8.46 -12.96
N ARG A 286 -22.31 -8.65 -14.28
CA ARG A 286 -23.57 -8.79 -15.03
C ARG A 286 -24.42 -9.97 -14.56
N LYS A 287 -23.79 -11.10 -14.25
CA LYS A 287 -24.48 -12.36 -13.89
C LYS A 287 -24.92 -12.39 -12.42
N TYR A 288 -24.04 -12.00 -11.50
CA TYR A 288 -24.23 -12.21 -10.07
C TYR A 288 -24.49 -10.92 -9.28
N ARG A 289 -24.14 -9.75 -9.83
CA ARG A 289 -24.24 -8.44 -9.16
C ARG A 289 -24.81 -7.38 -10.10
N LYS A 290 -25.98 -7.66 -10.69
CA LYS A 290 -26.61 -6.82 -11.73
C LYS A 290 -26.77 -5.36 -11.29
N GLU A 291 -27.11 -5.11 -10.03
CA GLU A 291 -27.23 -3.75 -9.48
C GLU A 291 -25.90 -2.98 -9.48
N VAL A 292 -24.79 -3.67 -9.20
CA VAL A 292 -23.44 -3.10 -9.28
C VAL A 292 -23.06 -2.89 -10.74
N PHE A 293 -23.41 -3.82 -11.62
CA PHE A 293 -23.14 -3.70 -13.06
C PHE A 293 -23.88 -2.52 -13.69
N LEU A 294 -25.14 -2.26 -13.32
CA LEU A 294 -25.92 -1.18 -13.94
C LEU A 294 -25.38 0.21 -13.59
N ASP A 295 -24.84 0.37 -12.39
CA ASP A 295 -24.29 1.63 -11.86
C ASP A 295 -22.85 1.88 -12.35
N ASN A 296 -22.67 2.91 -13.20
CA ASN A 296 -21.37 3.27 -13.75
C ASN A 296 -20.35 3.67 -12.68
N THR A 297 -20.78 4.32 -11.62
CA THR A 297 -19.90 4.78 -10.54
C THR A 297 -19.34 3.58 -9.79
N LYS A 298 -20.18 2.59 -9.49
CA LYS A 298 -19.73 1.35 -8.82
C LYS A 298 -18.78 0.53 -9.70
N VAL A 299 -19.03 0.41 -11.00
CA VAL A 299 -18.10 -0.28 -11.92
C VAL A 299 -16.76 0.47 -12.00
N THR A 300 -16.81 1.80 -12.13
CA THR A 300 -15.62 2.66 -12.15
C THR A 300 -14.80 2.52 -10.88
N PHE A 301 -15.45 2.49 -9.72
CA PHE A 301 -14.82 2.29 -8.44
C PHE A 301 -14.03 0.97 -8.37
N ILE A 302 -14.59 -0.13 -8.87
CA ILE A 302 -13.90 -1.43 -8.90
C ILE A 302 -12.69 -1.37 -9.85
N PHE A 303 -12.88 -0.86 -11.08
CA PHE A 303 -11.81 -0.75 -12.08
C PHE A 303 -10.67 0.17 -11.61
N PHE A 304 -11.02 1.26 -10.92
CA PHE A 304 -10.07 2.17 -10.29
C PHE A 304 -9.21 1.45 -9.24
N ASN A 305 -9.82 0.69 -8.33
CA ASN A 305 -9.08 -0.04 -7.30
C ASN A 305 -8.13 -1.09 -7.89
N ILE A 306 -8.55 -1.82 -8.93
CA ILE A 306 -7.68 -2.77 -9.64
C ILE A 306 -6.49 -2.04 -10.26
N SER A 307 -6.75 -0.94 -10.99
CA SER A 307 -5.72 -0.14 -11.64
C SER A 307 -4.74 0.47 -10.64
N LEU A 308 -5.26 0.95 -9.50
CA LEU A 308 -4.48 1.52 -8.42
C LEU A 308 -3.53 0.49 -7.81
N MET A 309 -4.00 -0.73 -7.54
CA MET A 309 -3.14 -1.79 -6.99
C MET A 309 -2.07 -2.23 -7.98
N VAL A 310 -2.41 -2.31 -9.27
CA VAL A 310 -1.43 -2.56 -10.34
C VAL A 310 -0.39 -1.44 -10.40
N LEU A 311 -0.82 -0.18 -10.36
CA LEU A 311 0.06 0.99 -10.37
C LEU A 311 1.00 1.01 -9.17
N LEU A 312 0.48 0.89 -7.95
CA LEU A 312 1.28 0.89 -6.72
C LEU A 312 2.32 -0.23 -6.75
N THR A 313 1.92 -1.42 -7.18
CA THR A 313 2.84 -2.55 -7.29
C THR A 313 3.95 -2.31 -8.30
N THR A 314 3.59 -1.78 -9.46
CA THR A 314 4.54 -1.44 -10.52
C THR A 314 5.54 -0.37 -10.05
N LEU A 315 5.07 0.68 -9.37
CA LEU A 315 5.93 1.75 -8.85
C LEU A 315 6.94 1.22 -7.82
N VAL A 316 6.50 0.37 -6.90
CA VAL A 316 7.38 -0.23 -5.88
C VAL A 316 8.43 -1.14 -6.53
N ILE A 317 8.03 -1.97 -7.50
CA ILE A 317 8.96 -2.87 -8.20
C ILE A 317 10.00 -2.07 -9.00
N ASN A 318 9.57 -1.03 -9.71
CA ASN A 318 10.48 -0.18 -10.50
C ASN A 318 11.46 0.59 -9.62
N TYR A 319 11.06 0.94 -8.38
CA TYR A 319 11.97 1.55 -7.41
C TYR A 319 12.95 0.51 -6.86
N ASN A 320 12.45 -0.60 -6.30
CA ASN A 320 13.25 -1.73 -5.85
C ASN A 320 12.35 -2.96 -5.63
N SER A 321 12.58 -4.00 -6.41
CA SER A 321 11.80 -5.24 -6.37
C SER A 321 11.81 -5.97 -5.02
N LYS A 322 12.80 -5.73 -4.16
CA LYS A 322 12.86 -6.30 -2.80
C LYS A 322 11.72 -5.84 -1.90
N PHE A 323 11.11 -4.68 -2.18
CA PHE A 323 10.03 -4.12 -1.37
C PHE A 323 8.63 -4.61 -1.79
N VAL A 324 8.51 -5.55 -2.73
CA VAL A 324 7.21 -6.00 -3.25
C VAL A 324 6.24 -6.50 -2.16
N TYR A 325 6.77 -7.03 -1.04
CA TYR A 325 5.96 -7.51 0.07
C TYR A 325 5.42 -6.42 1.00
N VAL A 326 5.80 -5.15 0.82
CA VAL A 326 5.26 -4.02 1.59
C VAL A 326 3.84 -3.62 1.16
N ILE A 327 3.45 -3.99 -0.06
CA ILE A 327 2.21 -3.51 -0.69
C ILE A 327 1.00 -4.17 -0.02
N PRO A 328 0.08 -3.40 0.58
CA PRO A 328 -1.04 -3.95 1.34
C PRO A 328 -2.21 -4.33 0.42
N LEU A 329 -2.01 -5.34 -0.45
CA LEU A 329 -3.01 -5.75 -1.44
C LEU A 329 -4.33 -6.20 -0.79
N CYS A 330 -4.29 -6.72 0.44
CA CYS A 330 -5.46 -7.07 1.25
C CYS A 330 -6.39 -5.89 1.58
N VAL A 331 -5.94 -4.64 1.41
CA VAL A 331 -6.82 -3.46 1.51
C VAL A 331 -7.92 -3.51 0.46
N MET A 332 -7.63 -3.98 -0.76
CA MET A 332 -8.61 -3.99 -1.84
C MET A 332 -9.85 -4.86 -1.54
N PRO A 333 -9.75 -6.14 -1.14
CA PRO A 333 -10.92 -6.92 -0.79
C PRO A 333 -11.69 -6.35 0.40
N LEU A 334 -11.01 -5.69 1.37
CA LEU A 334 -11.68 -5.03 2.50
C LEU A 334 -12.49 -3.81 2.07
N VAL A 335 -11.92 -2.94 1.23
CA VAL A 335 -12.62 -1.79 0.65
C VAL A 335 -13.83 -2.28 -0.14
N LEU A 336 -13.65 -3.22 -1.06
CA LEU A 336 -14.75 -3.72 -1.90
C LEU A 336 -15.84 -4.40 -1.07
N LYS A 337 -15.48 -5.05 0.04
CA LYS A 337 -16.44 -5.59 1.01
C LYS A 337 -17.23 -4.48 1.71
N ALA A 338 -16.60 -3.36 2.06
CA ALA A 338 -17.26 -2.25 2.77
C ALA A 338 -18.33 -1.53 1.94
N PHE A 339 -18.18 -1.49 0.61
CA PHE A 339 -19.12 -0.84 -0.31
C PHE A 339 -20.09 -1.81 -0.99
N PHE A 340 -19.75 -3.10 -1.06
CA PHE A 340 -20.53 -4.12 -1.75
C PHE A 340 -20.70 -5.37 -0.88
N ASP A 341 -19.89 -6.40 -1.13
CA ASP A 341 -19.98 -7.67 -0.45
C ASP A 341 -18.69 -8.46 -0.56
N ALA A 342 -18.51 -9.41 0.36
CA ALA A 342 -17.32 -10.24 0.46
C ALA A 342 -17.01 -11.07 -0.81
N ARG A 343 -18.04 -11.56 -1.54
CA ARG A 343 -17.82 -12.40 -2.73
C ARG A 343 -17.24 -11.57 -3.87
N LEU A 344 -17.78 -10.38 -4.10
CA LEU A 344 -17.24 -9.45 -5.09
C LEU A 344 -15.82 -9.00 -4.72
N GLY A 345 -15.59 -8.66 -3.46
CA GLY A 345 -14.26 -8.25 -2.98
C GLY A 345 -13.19 -9.32 -3.22
N LEU A 346 -13.47 -10.57 -2.84
CA LEU A 346 -12.55 -11.70 -3.07
C LEU A 346 -12.34 -11.98 -4.57
N PHE A 347 -13.41 -11.95 -5.37
CA PHE A 347 -13.30 -12.22 -6.80
C PHE A 347 -12.40 -11.19 -7.49
N ALA A 348 -12.64 -9.89 -7.27
CA ALA A 348 -11.78 -8.83 -7.81
C ALA A 348 -10.33 -8.92 -7.29
N HIS A 349 -10.13 -9.34 -6.03
CA HIS A 349 -8.81 -9.62 -5.44
C HIS A 349 -8.04 -10.68 -6.21
N VAL A 350 -8.64 -11.85 -6.42
CA VAL A 350 -7.99 -12.94 -7.17
C VAL A 350 -7.63 -12.48 -8.58
N LEU A 351 -8.53 -11.77 -9.27
CA LEU A 351 -8.23 -11.25 -10.62
C LEU A 351 -7.08 -10.26 -10.64
N THR A 352 -6.99 -9.40 -9.62
CA THR A 352 -5.88 -8.45 -9.49
C THR A 352 -4.57 -9.17 -9.23
N VAL A 353 -4.57 -10.19 -8.37
CA VAL A 353 -3.39 -11.04 -8.13
C VAL A 353 -2.93 -11.74 -9.42
N LEU A 354 -3.86 -12.24 -10.24
CA LEU A 354 -3.54 -12.84 -11.54
C LEU A 354 -2.85 -11.82 -12.48
N LEU A 355 -3.32 -10.57 -12.50
CA LEU A 355 -2.68 -9.50 -13.28
C LEU A 355 -1.28 -9.17 -12.75
N LEU A 356 -1.12 -9.08 -11.43
CA LEU A 356 0.17 -8.80 -10.79
C LEU A 356 1.21 -9.92 -11.00
N GLY A 357 0.77 -11.16 -11.20
CA GLY A 357 1.65 -12.28 -11.53
C GLY A 357 2.51 -12.05 -12.79
N PHE A 358 2.06 -11.18 -13.71
CA PHE A 358 2.86 -10.79 -14.88
C PHE A 358 3.96 -9.77 -14.55
N ILE A 359 3.82 -9.01 -13.47
CA ILE A 359 4.71 -7.89 -13.11
C ILE A 359 5.72 -8.31 -12.05
N VAL A 360 5.29 -9.08 -11.04
CA VAL A 360 6.07 -9.39 -9.84
C VAL A 360 7.15 -10.45 -10.13
N PRO A 361 8.40 -10.31 -9.61
CA PRO A 361 9.39 -11.39 -9.59
C PRO A 361 8.94 -12.52 -8.65
N ASN A 362 9.36 -13.76 -8.91
CA ASN A 362 8.91 -14.94 -8.15
C ASN A 362 7.36 -15.00 -8.03
N SER A 363 6.68 -14.83 -9.17
CA SER A 363 5.23 -14.62 -9.22
C SER A 363 4.43 -15.72 -8.53
N TYR A 364 4.89 -16.98 -8.56
CA TYR A 364 4.20 -18.09 -7.90
C TYR A 364 4.12 -17.91 -6.37
N GLU A 365 5.25 -17.62 -5.72
CA GLU A 365 5.32 -17.36 -4.28
C GLU A 365 4.42 -16.17 -3.93
N TYR A 366 4.61 -15.04 -4.62
CA TYR A 366 3.82 -13.84 -4.37
C TYR A 366 2.32 -14.08 -4.52
N MET A 367 1.89 -14.72 -5.62
CA MET A 367 0.47 -15.00 -5.87
C MET A 367 -0.11 -15.91 -4.79
N PHE A 368 0.62 -16.95 -4.36
CA PHE A 368 0.16 -17.83 -3.28
C PHE A 368 -0.04 -17.06 -1.98
N LEU A 369 0.95 -16.26 -1.56
CA LEU A 369 0.87 -15.43 -0.36
C LEU A 369 -0.34 -14.47 -0.42
N GLN A 370 -0.52 -13.78 -1.55
CA GLN A 370 -1.60 -12.80 -1.70
C GLN A 370 -2.99 -13.44 -1.74
N ILE A 371 -3.14 -14.61 -2.34
CA ILE A 371 -4.42 -15.34 -2.37
C ILE A 371 -4.79 -15.82 -0.97
N ILE A 372 -3.86 -16.49 -0.27
CA ILE A 372 -4.15 -17.03 1.07
C ILE A 372 -4.46 -15.90 2.06
N ALA A 373 -3.70 -14.79 2.01
CA ALA A 373 -3.96 -13.63 2.85
C ALA A 373 -5.29 -12.95 2.51
N GLY A 374 -5.63 -12.82 1.23
CA GLY A 374 -6.92 -12.28 0.79
C GLY A 374 -8.12 -13.10 1.27
N VAL A 375 -8.00 -14.44 1.23
CA VAL A 375 -9.05 -15.35 1.74
C VAL A 375 -9.19 -15.18 3.26
N VAL A 376 -8.10 -15.23 4.02
CA VAL A 376 -8.11 -15.04 5.48
C VAL A 376 -8.73 -13.69 5.84
N THR A 377 -8.34 -12.63 5.14
CA THR A 377 -8.87 -11.27 5.33
C THR A 377 -10.40 -11.21 5.23
N ILE A 378 -10.99 -11.90 4.25
CA ILE A 378 -12.43 -11.91 4.03
C ILE A 378 -13.17 -12.78 5.06
N LEU A 379 -12.58 -13.90 5.47
CA LEU A 379 -13.15 -14.85 6.43
C LEU A 379 -13.16 -14.32 7.87
N THR A 380 -12.12 -13.59 8.28
CA THR A 380 -12.00 -13.11 9.66
C THR A 380 -12.90 -11.90 9.94
N VAL A 381 -13.00 -10.96 9.01
CA VAL A 381 -13.65 -9.68 9.30
C VAL A 381 -15.16 -9.78 9.14
N SER A 382 -15.89 -10.25 10.15
CA SER A 382 -17.36 -10.14 10.13
C SER A 382 -17.83 -8.67 10.20
N GLU A 383 -17.06 -7.81 10.86
CA GLU A 383 -17.45 -6.43 11.18
C GLU A 383 -16.25 -5.47 11.05
N LEU A 384 -16.16 -4.76 9.92
CA LEU A 384 -15.06 -3.83 9.59
C LEU A 384 -14.99 -2.58 10.50
N TYR A 385 -16.11 -2.23 11.14
CA TYR A 385 -16.25 -1.02 11.96
C TYR A 385 -15.61 -1.18 13.35
N LYS A 386 -15.52 -2.40 13.89
CA LYS A 386 -14.88 -2.62 15.18
C LYS A 386 -13.37 -2.56 15.01
N ARG A 387 -12.73 -1.52 15.56
CA ARG A 387 -11.27 -1.34 15.51
C ARG A 387 -10.51 -2.59 15.95
N ALA A 388 -10.97 -3.27 17.00
CA ALA A 388 -10.37 -4.51 17.48
C ALA A 388 -10.32 -5.62 16.40
N ASN A 389 -11.39 -5.79 15.62
CA ASN A 389 -11.45 -6.79 14.55
C ASN A 389 -10.46 -6.48 13.42
N LEU A 390 -10.24 -5.19 13.13
CA LEU A 390 -9.24 -4.77 12.14
C LEU A 390 -7.82 -5.10 12.62
N PHE A 391 -7.47 -4.81 13.87
CA PHE A 391 -6.17 -5.17 14.44
C PHE A 391 -5.94 -6.68 14.48
N ILE A 392 -6.96 -7.47 14.86
CA ILE A 392 -6.90 -8.95 14.81
C ILE A 392 -6.59 -9.42 13.38
N SER A 393 -7.26 -8.83 12.39
CA SER A 393 -7.06 -9.19 10.99
C SER A 393 -5.66 -8.83 10.49
N VAL A 394 -5.14 -7.67 10.88
CA VAL A 394 -3.75 -7.28 10.59
C VAL A 394 -2.75 -8.28 11.18
N GLY A 395 -2.96 -8.72 12.42
CA GLY A 395 -2.13 -9.74 13.06
C GLY A 395 -2.17 -11.07 12.31
N GLN A 396 -3.35 -11.52 11.88
CA GLN A 396 -3.52 -12.77 11.12
C GLN A 396 -2.93 -12.70 9.71
N ILE A 397 -3.13 -11.59 8.99
CA ILE A 397 -2.54 -11.35 7.67
C ILE A 397 -1.00 -11.39 7.77
N THR A 398 -0.45 -10.72 8.78
CA THR A 398 1.00 -10.71 9.01
C THR A 398 1.49 -12.12 9.33
N LEU A 399 0.80 -12.84 10.21
CA LEU A 399 1.16 -14.20 10.59
C LEU A 399 1.14 -15.16 9.38
N ILE A 400 0.10 -15.10 8.53
CA ILE A 400 0.02 -16.00 7.37
C ILE A 400 1.11 -15.69 6.35
N TYR A 401 1.48 -14.42 6.16
CA TYR A 401 2.62 -14.08 5.31
C TYR A 401 3.94 -14.61 5.86
N ILE A 402 4.18 -14.46 7.16
CA ILE A 402 5.37 -14.99 7.84
C ILE A 402 5.48 -16.50 7.65
N ILE A 403 4.40 -17.24 7.93
CA ILE A 403 4.38 -18.71 7.82
C ILE A 403 4.56 -19.15 6.37
N ALA A 404 3.81 -18.57 5.43
CA ALA A 404 3.87 -18.95 4.03
C ALA A 404 5.24 -18.63 3.42
N TYR A 405 5.79 -17.44 3.68
CA TYR A 405 7.12 -17.05 3.20
C TYR A 405 8.20 -17.96 3.77
N PHE A 406 8.16 -18.25 5.08
CA PHE A 406 9.12 -19.17 5.70
C PHE A 406 9.08 -20.56 5.04
N ALA A 407 7.88 -21.10 4.78
CA ALA A 407 7.73 -22.38 4.09
C ALA A 407 8.34 -22.34 2.67
N PHE A 408 8.06 -21.29 1.90
CA PHE A 408 8.67 -21.10 0.58
C PHE A 408 10.19 -20.99 0.67
N PHE A 409 10.73 -20.20 1.59
CA PHE A 409 12.17 -20.06 1.78
C PHE A 409 12.85 -21.42 2.01
N VAL A 410 12.31 -22.23 2.92
CA VAL A 410 12.85 -23.57 3.22
C VAL A 410 12.76 -24.50 1.99
N ILE A 411 11.68 -24.41 1.20
CA ILE A 411 11.51 -25.19 -0.04
C ILE A 411 12.53 -24.79 -1.12
N HIS A 412 12.92 -23.51 -1.19
CA HIS A 412 13.87 -23.02 -2.20
C HIS A 412 15.34 -23.25 -1.77
N GLU A 413 15.68 -22.99 -0.51
CA GLU A 413 17.07 -23.00 -0.04
C GLU A 413 17.47 -24.32 0.64
N GLY A 414 16.51 -25.15 1.05
CA GLY A 414 16.76 -26.43 1.74
C GLY A 414 17.37 -26.28 3.16
N ASN A 415 17.53 -25.05 3.65
CA ASN A 415 18.07 -24.73 4.97
C ASN A 415 17.55 -23.35 5.46
N ILE A 416 17.97 -22.91 6.65
CA ILE A 416 17.54 -21.64 7.27
C ILE A 416 18.67 -20.61 7.44
N ILE A 417 19.89 -20.89 6.99
CA ILE A 417 21.10 -20.12 7.32
C ILE A 417 21.06 -18.72 6.68
N ASN A 418 20.51 -18.61 5.47
CA ASN A 418 20.47 -17.36 4.70
C ASN A 418 19.12 -16.62 4.79
N LEU A 419 18.32 -16.89 5.83
CA LEU A 419 16.98 -16.32 5.95
C LEU A 419 17.04 -14.80 6.12
N LYS A 420 16.45 -14.07 5.18
CA LYS A 420 16.42 -12.60 5.18
C LYS A 420 15.39 -12.06 6.16
N LEU A 421 15.81 -11.82 7.41
CA LEU A 421 14.97 -11.27 8.49
C LEU A 421 14.30 -9.94 8.12
N GLU A 422 14.93 -9.13 7.25
CA GLU A 422 14.36 -7.89 6.71
C GLU A 422 12.98 -8.09 6.04
N THR A 423 12.74 -9.24 5.41
CA THR A 423 11.47 -9.55 4.73
C THR A 423 10.31 -9.66 5.71
N PHE A 424 10.56 -10.18 6.92
CA PHE A 424 9.55 -10.26 7.98
C PHE A 424 9.13 -8.87 8.47
N GLY A 425 10.08 -7.92 8.50
CA GLY A 425 9.79 -6.51 8.76
C GLY A 425 8.86 -5.89 7.71
N LEU A 426 9.00 -6.28 6.43
CA LEU A 426 8.10 -5.82 5.35
C LEU A 426 6.69 -6.35 5.53
N PHE A 427 6.49 -7.58 6.00
CA PHE A 427 5.15 -8.11 6.29
C PHE A 427 4.48 -7.37 7.44
N ILE A 428 5.24 -7.00 8.48
CA ILE A 428 4.71 -6.16 9.57
C ILE A 428 4.30 -4.79 9.02
N LEU A 429 5.14 -4.16 8.20
CA LEU A 429 4.84 -2.86 7.58
C LEU A 429 3.61 -2.94 6.66
N CYS A 430 3.49 -4.00 5.86
CA CYS A 430 2.30 -4.30 5.04
C CYS A 430 1.04 -4.48 5.90
N GLY A 431 1.14 -5.22 6.99
CA GLY A 431 0.05 -5.39 7.96
C GLY A 431 -0.40 -4.06 8.54
N LEU A 432 0.54 -3.24 9.02
CA LEU A 432 0.25 -1.90 9.55
C LEU A 432 -0.34 -0.98 8.47
N ALA A 433 0.16 -1.05 7.23
CA ALA A 433 -0.37 -0.28 6.11
C ALA A 433 -1.84 -0.63 5.81
N THR A 434 -2.29 -1.85 6.15
CA THR A 434 -3.70 -2.26 6.01
C THR A 434 -4.64 -1.49 6.95
N LEU A 435 -4.13 -0.93 8.06
CA LEU A 435 -4.93 -0.10 8.98
C LEU A 435 -5.47 1.18 8.31
N PHE A 436 -4.82 1.65 7.24
CA PHE A 436 -5.27 2.82 6.46
C PHE A 436 -6.55 2.55 5.66
N VAL A 437 -7.11 1.34 5.70
CA VAL A 437 -8.39 1.02 5.06
C VAL A 437 -9.54 1.91 5.55
N GLN A 438 -9.60 2.28 6.83
CA GLN A 438 -10.69 3.10 7.38
C GLN A 438 -10.67 4.54 6.82
N PRO A 439 -9.55 5.29 6.91
CA PRO A 439 -9.42 6.58 6.22
C PRO A 439 -9.69 6.47 4.71
N LEU A 440 -9.23 5.38 4.07
CA LEU A 440 -9.42 5.17 2.64
C LEU A 440 -10.90 5.02 2.27
N ILE A 441 -11.68 4.28 3.06
CA ILE A 441 -13.13 4.15 2.88
C ILE A 441 -13.80 5.54 2.92
N TYR A 442 -13.48 6.38 3.91
CA TYR A 442 -14.03 7.73 4.01
C TYR A 442 -13.67 8.62 2.79
N ILE A 443 -12.41 8.56 2.33
CA ILE A 443 -11.98 9.27 1.11
C ILE A 443 -12.78 8.80 -0.10
N TYR A 444 -12.98 7.49 -0.24
CA TYR A 444 -13.73 6.90 -1.33
C TYR A 444 -15.22 7.24 -1.30
N GLU A 445 -15.85 7.36 -0.14
CA GLU A 445 -17.23 7.84 -0.03
C GLU A 445 -17.39 9.23 -0.64
N LYS A 446 -16.45 10.15 -0.37
CA LYS A 446 -16.48 11.51 -0.90
C LYS A 446 -16.14 11.57 -2.39
N LEU A 447 -15.14 10.82 -2.84
CA LEU A 447 -14.72 10.82 -4.25
C LEU A 447 -15.75 10.19 -5.18
N PHE A 448 -16.43 9.13 -4.75
CA PHE A 448 -17.37 8.37 -5.57
C PHE A 448 -18.84 8.62 -5.22
N GLY A 449 -19.15 9.42 -4.20
CA GLY A 449 -20.53 9.64 -3.75
C GLY A 449 -21.24 8.35 -3.30
N LEU A 450 -20.46 7.38 -2.83
CA LEU A 450 -20.95 6.10 -2.30
C LEU A 450 -21.10 6.20 -0.78
N VAL A 451 -21.87 5.28 -0.20
CA VAL A 451 -21.97 5.12 1.26
C VAL A 451 -21.60 3.69 1.60
N SER A 452 -20.66 3.52 2.52
CA SER A 452 -20.22 2.22 3.01
C SER A 452 -21.12 1.73 4.15
N ASP A 453 -21.14 0.41 4.37
CA ASP A 453 -21.86 -0.19 5.49
C ASP A 453 -21.31 0.28 6.84
N VAL A 454 -20.03 0.67 6.89
CA VAL A 454 -19.39 1.21 8.11
C VAL A 454 -20.04 2.55 8.47
N SER A 455 -20.11 3.48 7.52
CA SER A 455 -20.73 4.79 7.74
C SER A 455 -22.23 4.69 8.02
N LEU A 456 -22.93 3.76 7.35
CA LEU A 456 -24.34 3.52 7.66
C LEU A 456 -24.54 3.01 9.09
N LEU A 457 -23.68 2.09 9.56
CA LEU A 457 -23.77 1.61 10.91
C LEU A 457 -23.52 2.72 11.95
N GLU A 458 -22.53 3.58 11.72
CA GLU A 458 -22.29 4.75 12.57
C GLU A 458 -23.51 5.69 12.61
N LEU A 459 -24.13 5.93 11.46
CA LEU A 459 -25.34 6.75 11.37
C LEU A 459 -26.57 6.09 12.01
N SER A 460 -26.59 4.77 12.13
CA SER A 460 -27.67 4.02 12.78
C SER A 460 -27.66 4.13 14.32
N ASP A 461 -26.56 4.61 14.92
CA ASP A 461 -26.49 4.84 16.36
C ASP A 461 -27.36 6.04 16.76
N THR A 462 -28.39 5.76 17.56
CA THR A 462 -29.33 6.76 18.08
C THR A 462 -28.68 7.77 19.02
N ASN A 463 -27.46 7.51 19.49
CA ASN A 463 -26.69 8.44 20.31
C ASN A 463 -25.87 9.45 19.52
N THR A 464 -25.91 9.40 18.18
CA THR A 464 -25.32 10.43 17.33
C THR A 464 -25.88 11.81 17.70
N LYS A 465 -25.05 12.85 17.54
CA LYS A 465 -25.39 14.23 17.92
C LYS A 465 -26.74 14.68 17.34
N LEU A 466 -26.99 14.37 16.06
CA LEU A 466 -28.19 14.80 15.34
C LEU A 466 -29.44 14.02 15.79
N LEU A 467 -29.37 12.70 15.95
CA LEU A 467 -30.52 11.91 16.43
C LEU A 467 -30.84 12.21 17.90
N LYS A 468 -29.84 12.52 18.72
CA LYS A 468 -30.04 13.00 20.09
C LYS A 468 -30.70 14.39 20.12
N GLU A 469 -30.35 15.28 19.19
CA GLU A 469 -31.04 16.55 19.03
C GLU A 469 -32.51 16.36 18.62
N LEU A 470 -32.78 15.45 17.68
CA LEU A 470 -34.14 15.07 17.29
C LEU A 470 -34.94 14.53 18.48
N SER A 471 -34.36 13.61 19.25
CA SER A 471 -34.97 13.04 20.45
C SER A 471 -35.33 14.12 21.48
N ASN A 472 -34.48 15.13 21.67
CA ASN A 472 -34.72 16.20 22.63
C ASN A 472 -35.74 17.24 22.14
N LYS A 473 -35.71 17.62 20.86
CA LYS A 473 -36.56 18.68 20.30
C LYS A 473 -37.95 18.18 19.86
N ALA A 474 -38.01 16.98 19.30
CA ALA A 474 -39.22 16.37 18.73
C ALA A 474 -39.28 14.87 19.12
N PRO A 475 -39.53 14.56 20.41
CA PRO A 475 -39.48 13.18 20.91
C PRO A 475 -40.51 12.25 20.25
N GLY A 476 -41.69 12.75 19.91
CA GLY A 476 -42.71 11.98 19.21
C GLY A 476 -42.28 11.59 17.80
N THR A 477 -41.70 12.53 17.05
CA THR A 477 -41.11 12.27 15.73
C THR A 477 -39.93 11.30 15.82
N PHE A 478 -39.11 11.37 16.87
CA PHE A 478 -38.03 10.41 17.10
C PHE A 478 -38.56 8.98 17.29
N HIS A 479 -39.60 8.80 18.12
CA HIS A 479 -40.22 7.49 18.32
C HIS A 479 -40.91 6.95 17.05
N HIS A 480 -41.58 7.84 16.30
CA HIS A 480 -42.13 7.51 14.99
C HIS A 480 -41.04 6.99 14.04
N SER A 481 -39.94 7.73 13.91
CA SER A 481 -38.81 7.37 13.03
C SER A 481 -38.20 6.01 13.40
N LEU A 482 -38.12 5.67 14.69
CA LEU A 482 -37.67 4.35 15.15
C LEU A 482 -38.62 3.22 14.73
N ASN A 483 -39.93 3.42 14.84
CA ASN A 483 -40.93 2.44 14.41
C ASN A 483 -40.88 2.23 12.90
N VAL A 484 -40.84 3.33 12.13
CA VAL A 484 -40.69 3.30 10.68
C VAL A 484 -39.41 2.58 10.29
N ALA A 485 -38.28 2.84 10.95
CA ALA A 485 -37.01 2.17 10.68
C ALA A 485 -37.10 0.65 10.86
N ASN A 486 -37.78 0.17 11.92
CA ASN A 486 -37.96 -1.27 12.14
C ASN A 486 -38.89 -1.93 11.10
N LEU A 487 -39.95 -1.24 10.66
CA LEU A 487 -40.84 -1.72 9.60
C LEU A 487 -40.12 -1.75 8.24
N ALA A 488 -39.38 -0.69 7.95
CA ALA A 488 -38.70 -0.49 6.68
C ALA A 488 -37.51 -1.45 6.53
N GLU A 489 -36.72 -1.67 7.58
CA GLU A 489 -35.66 -2.67 7.59
C GLU A 489 -36.19 -4.09 7.35
N ALA A 490 -37.27 -4.47 8.04
CA ALA A 490 -37.88 -5.78 7.85
C ALA A 490 -38.40 -5.97 6.42
N SER A 491 -39.00 -4.93 5.85
CA SER A 491 -39.52 -4.91 4.48
C SER A 491 -38.39 -4.98 3.44
N ALA A 492 -37.28 -4.28 3.68
CA ALA A 492 -36.09 -4.32 2.83
C ALA A 492 -35.44 -5.71 2.83
N ASN A 493 -35.31 -6.35 3.99
CA ASN A 493 -34.77 -7.70 4.12
C ASN A 493 -35.58 -8.74 3.34
N GLU A 494 -36.91 -8.66 3.38
CA GLU A 494 -37.81 -9.60 2.68
C GLU A 494 -37.60 -9.61 1.17
N ILE A 495 -37.32 -8.44 0.58
CA ILE A 495 -37.13 -8.32 -0.88
C ILE A 495 -35.66 -8.28 -1.30
N GLY A 496 -34.73 -8.39 -0.35
CA GLY A 496 -33.28 -8.31 -0.61
C GLY A 496 -32.79 -6.90 -1.02
N ALA A 497 -33.50 -5.84 -0.63
CA ALA A 497 -33.03 -4.46 -0.77
C ALA A 497 -31.98 -4.11 0.30
N ASN A 498 -31.35 -2.94 0.20
CA ASN A 498 -30.35 -2.53 1.20
C ASN A 498 -31.01 -2.15 2.53
N ALA A 499 -31.16 -3.12 3.44
CA ALA A 499 -31.85 -2.95 4.71
C ALA A 499 -31.18 -1.94 5.66
N MET A 500 -29.84 -1.91 5.70
CA MET A 500 -29.10 -0.96 6.54
C MET A 500 -29.32 0.48 6.05
N LEU A 501 -29.24 0.71 4.74
CA LEU A 501 -29.50 2.02 4.14
C LEU A 501 -30.93 2.48 4.41
N VAL A 502 -31.92 1.58 4.28
CA VAL A 502 -33.33 1.88 4.57
C VAL A 502 -33.54 2.21 6.04
N ARG A 503 -32.95 1.43 6.96
CA ARG A 503 -33.02 1.69 8.40
C ARG A 503 -32.47 3.07 8.74
N VAL A 504 -31.28 3.41 8.24
CA VAL A 504 -30.67 4.73 8.45
C VAL A 504 -31.54 5.81 7.81
N GLY A 505 -31.95 5.66 6.55
CA GLY A 505 -32.83 6.61 5.87
C GLY A 505 -34.10 6.91 6.67
N ALA A 506 -34.74 5.89 7.23
CA ALA A 506 -35.90 6.02 8.09
C ALA A 506 -35.62 6.75 9.41
N LEU A 507 -34.44 6.60 10.02
CA LEU A 507 -34.11 7.33 11.26
C LEU A 507 -34.00 8.84 11.03
N TYR A 508 -33.59 9.26 9.84
CA TYR A 508 -33.34 10.69 9.53
C TYR A 508 -34.43 11.34 8.66
N HIS A 509 -35.39 10.59 8.12
CA HIS A 509 -36.33 11.10 7.11
C HIS A 509 -37.08 12.37 7.54
N ASP A 510 -37.33 12.47 8.85
CA ASP A 510 -38.23 13.44 9.46
C ASP A 510 -37.51 14.53 10.29
N ILE A 511 -36.18 14.62 10.20
CA ILE A 511 -35.38 15.56 11.01
C ILE A 511 -35.76 17.03 10.82
N GLY A 512 -36.40 17.39 9.70
CA GLY A 512 -36.89 18.74 9.43
C GLY A 512 -37.97 19.20 10.42
N LYS A 513 -38.75 18.26 10.98
CA LYS A 513 -39.79 18.56 11.98
C LYS A 513 -39.22 19.21 13.25
N MET A 514 -37.91 19.07 13.51
CA MET A 514 -37.22 19.75 14.62
C MET A 514 -37.32 21.27 14.57
N LYS A 515 -37.53 21.87 13.39
CA LYS A 515 -37.63 23.34 13.25
C LYS A 515 -38.91 23.87 13.88
N ASN A 516 -40.01 23.12 13.76
CA ASN A 516 -41.34 23.50 14.23
C ASN A 516 -42.08 22.30 14.88
N PRO A 517 -41.57 21.70 15.98
CA PRO A 517 -42.06 20.40 16.46
C PRO A 517 -43.55 20.37 16.83
N THR A 518 -44.07 21.45 17.41
CA THR A 518 -45.45 21.56 17.90
C THR A 518 -46.51 21.53 16.81
N TYR A 519 -46.14 21.77 15.55
CA TYR A 519 -47.03 21.66 14.40
C TYR A 519 -47.20 20.21 13.89
N PHE A 520 -46.50 19.24 14.48
CA PHE A 520 -46.64 17.84 14.12
C PHE A 520 -47.33 17.08 15.25
N THR A 521 -48.44 16.41 14.92
CA THR A 521 -49.36 15.81 15.89
C THR A 521 -48.70 14.82 16.85
N GLU A 522 -47.68 14.10 16.41
CA GLU A 522 -46.95 13.15 17.24
C GLU A 522 -46.16 13.80 18.38
N ASN A 523 -45.88 15.11 18.30
CA ASN A 523 -45.18 15.86 19.34
C ASN A 523 -46.11 16.71 20.22
N GLN A 524 -47.43 16.66 19.99
CA GLN A 524 -48.39 17.45 20.75
C GLN A 524 -48.81 16.71 22.03
N SER A 525 -48.49 17.27 23.19
CA SER A 525 -48.79 16.66 24.50
C SER A 525 -50.03 17.23 25.20
N THR A 526 -50.47 18.43 24.81
CA THR A 526 -51.44 19.25 25.57
C THR A 526 -52.84 19.31 24.95
N GLY A 527 -53.08 18.60 23.84
CA GLY A 527 -54.37 18.60 23.13
C GLY A 527 -54.71 19.91 22.41
N ILE A 528 -53.85 20.93 22.47
CA ILE A 528 -53.96 22.17 21.72
C ILE A 528 -53.23 21.98 20.38
N ASN A 529 -53.95 22.15 19.27
CA ASN A 529 -53.39 22.03 17.94
C ASN A 529 -53.13 23.42 17.35
N PRO A 530 -51.86 23.85 17.14
CA PRO A 530 -51.53 25.17 16.58
C PRO A 530 -52.12 25.41 15.19
N HIS A 531 -52.49 24.35 14.47
CA HIS A 531 -53.15 24.46 13.17
C HIS A 531 -54.57 25.05 13.24
N ASP A 532 -55.21 25.05 14.41
CA ASP A 532 -56.57 25.58 14.59
C ASP A 532 -56.61 27.12 14.43
N GLU A 533 -55.46 27.79 14.62
CA GLU A 533 -55.30 29.24 14.47
C GLU A 533 -54.76 29.67 13.10
N LEU A 534 -54.48 28.71 12.20
CA LEU A 534 -53.88 28.96 10.89
C LEU A 534 -54.84 28.69 9.75
N SER A 535 -54.64 29.37 8.61
CA SER A 535 -55.31 28.95 7.39
C SER A 535 -54.83 27.56 6.95
N SER A 536 -55.67 26.85 6.20
CA SER A 536 -55.29 25.54 5.64
C SER A 536 -54.06 25.63 4.73
N LYS A 537 -53.88 26.75 4.02
CA LYS A 537 -52.72 26.99 3.16
C LYS A 537 -51.43 27.18 3.97
N GLU A 538 -51.48 27.95 5.05
CA GLU A 538 -50.33 28.12 5.96
C GLU A 538 -49.96 26.81 6.65
N SER A 539 -50.96 26.08 7.13
CA SER A 539 -50.79 24.76 7.73
C SER A 539 -50.12 23.78 6.76
N ALA A 540 -50.63 23.69 5.52
CA ALA A 540 -50.05 22.84 4.50
C ALA A 540 -48.60 23.23 4.19
N ARG A 541 -48.29 24.53 4.11
CA ARG A 541 -46.93 25.01 3.88
C ARG A 541 -45.96 24.58 4.98
N ILE A 542 -46.33 24.74 6.26
CA ILE A 542 -45.50 24.28 7.40
C ILE A 542 -45.24 22.78 7.31
N ILE A 543 -46.27 21.99 6.97
CA ILE A 543 -46.15 20.54 6.81
C ILE A 543 -45.30 20.17 5.59
N ILE A 544 -45.34 20.91 4.49
CA ILE A 544 -44.52 20.61 3.30
C ILE A 544 -43.05 21.01 3.52
N ASP A 545 -42.81 22.14 4.19
CA ASP A 545 -41.49 22.73 4.36
C ASP A 545 -40.53 21.85 5.20
N HIS A 546 -41.04 20.92 6.02
CA HIS A 546 -40.17 20.01 6.79
C HIS A 546 -39.22 19.19 5.90
N VAL A 547 -39.60 18.90 4.65
CA VAL A 547 -38.73 18.19 3.71
C VAL A 547 -37.51 19.05 3.37
N ILE A 548 -37.72 20.31 3.02
CA ILE A 548 -36.65 21.26 2.68
C ILE A 548 -35.79 21.54 3.91
N ASP A 549 -36.42 21.81 5.05
CA ASP A 549 -35.74 22.02 6.33
C ASP A 549 -34.88 20.80 6.72
N GLY A 550 -35.41 19.59 6.51
CA GLY A 550 -34.69 18.36 6.77
C GLY A 550 -33.46 18.21 5.88
N ILE A 551 -33.56 18.57 4.59
CA ILE A 551 -32.44 18.55 3.65
C ILE A 551 -31.36 19.56 4.07
N GLU A 552 -31.74 20.77 4.49
CA GLU A 552 -30.81 21.78 4.98
C GLU A 552 -30.07 21.31 6.25
N ILE A 553 -30.80 20.76 7.22
CA ILE A 553 -30.23 20.20 8.45
C ILE A 553 -29.28 19.04 8.12
N ALA A 554 -29.67 18.14 7.22
CA ALA A 554 -28.86 17.00 6.81
C ALA A 554 -27.54 17.43 6.16
N LYS A 555 -27.59 18.39 5.23
CA LYS A 555 -26.40 18.94 4.56
C LYS A 555 -25.48 19.63 5.55
N LYS A 556 -26.03 20.42 6.48
CA LYS A 556 -25.24 21.09 7.54
C LYS A 556 -24.52 20.09 8.45
N ASN A 557 -25.06 18.89 8.62
CA ASN A 557 -24.46 17.80 9.39
C ASN A 557 -23.67 16.79 8.54
N ASN A 558 -23.39 17.10 7.26
CA ASN A 558 -22.63 16.25 6.34
C ASN A 558 -23.21 14.84 6.15
N LEU A 559 -24.53 14.67 6.26
CA LEU A 559 -25.16 13.39 5.95
C LEU A 559 -24.91 13.02 4.47
N PRO A 560 -24.67 11.74 4.15
CA PRO A 560 -24.48 11.32 2.76
C PRO A 560 -25.72 11.58 1.91
N ASP A 561 -25.54 11.93 0.64
CA ASP A 561 -26.66 12.25 -0.27
C ASP A 561 -27.68 11.11 -0.38
N ARG A 562 -27.23 9.85 -0.33
CA ARG A 562 -28.13 8.70 -0.32
C ARG A 562 -29.07 8.67 0.89
N VAL A 563 -28.68 9.22 2.04
CA VAL A 563 -29.54 9.36 3.23
C VAL A 563 -30.47 10.57 3.04
N ILE A 564 -29.95 11.67 2.48
CA ILE A 564 -30.73 12.87 2.14
C ILE A 564 -31.85 12.55 1.16
N ASP A 565 -31.65 11.60 0.24
CA ASP A 565 -32.67 11.19 -0.72
C ASP A 565 -33.91 10.59 -0.05
N PHE A 566 -33.78 9.93 1.11
CA PHE A 566 -34.94 9.48 1.90
C PHE A 566 -35.74 10.67 2.43
N ILE A 567 -35.07 11.70 2.95
CA ILE A 567 -35.73 12.95 3.37
C ILE A 567 -36.45 13.58 2.18
N ARG A 568 -35.79 13.68 1.02
CA ARG A 568 -36.37 14.35 -0.14
C ARG A 568 -37.56 13.62 -0.76
N THR A 569 -37.62 12.28 -0.66
CA THR A 569 -38.55 11.46 -1.45
C THR A 569 -39.65 10.76 -0.66
N HIS A 570 -39.57 10.68 0.69
CA HIS A 570 -40.48 9.85 1.48
C HIS A 570 -41.97 10.20 1.32
N HIS A 571 -42.31 11.46 1.01
CA HIS A 571 -43.67 11.86 0.65
C HIS A 571 -43.92 12.00 -0.86
N GLY A 572 -42.88 11.92 -1.69
CA GLY A 572 -42.95 12.05 -3.14
C GLY A 572 -43.72 13.30 -3.57
N THR A 573 -44.79 13.10 -4.34
CA THR A 573 -45.67 14.18 -4.84
C THR A 573 -47.08 14.06 -4.27
N SER A 574 -47.18 13.46 -3.08
CA SER A 574 -48.46 13.24 -2.40
C SER A 574 -49.14 14.57 -2.03
N LEU A 575 -50.44 14.49 -1.81
CA LEU A 575 -51.26 15.62 -1.42
C LEU A 575 -51.40 15.65 0.10
N VAL A 576 -51.20 16.81 0.72
CA VAL A 576 -51.55 17.05 2.12
C VAL A 576 -53.08 17.14 2.22
N TYR A 577 -53.73 15.97 2.18
CA TYR A 577 -55.14 15.81 1.86
C TYR A 577 -56.08 16.50 2.85
N TYR A 578 -55.78 16.45 4.15
CA TYR A 578 -56.62 17.03 5.19
C TYR A 578 -56.81 18.54 4.97
N PHE A 579 -55.72 19.29 4.90
CA PHE A 579 -55.78 20.74 4.68
C PHE A 579 -56.30 21.11 3.30
N TYR A 580 -55.99 20.34 2.25
CA TYR A 580 -56.59 20.55 0.94
C TYR A 580 -58.11 20.40 0.97
N SER A 581 -58.62 19.34 1.61
CA SER A 581 -60.06 19.08 1.71
C SER A 581 -60.76 20.19 2.50
N THR A 582 -60.18 20.63 3.62
CA THR A 582 -60.72 21.74 4.42
C THR A 582 -60.73 23.04 3.62
N ALA A 583 -59.65 23.36 2.92
CA ALA A 583 -59.57 24.56 2.11
C ALA A 583 -60.59 24.53 0.94
N LYS A 584 -60.73 23.38 0.28
CA LYS A 584 -61.68 23.20 -0.82
C LYS A 584 -63.13 23.37 -0.39
N THR A 585 -63.48 22.96 0.84
CA THR A 585 -64.85 23.19 1.36
C THR A 585 -65.17 24.68 1.56
N LEU A 586 -64.16 25.53 1.69
CA LEU A 586 -64.31 26.98 1.85
C LEU A 586 -64.21 27.72 0.52
N ASP A 587 -63.37 27.23 -0.39
CA ASP A 587 -63.12 27.80 -1.72
C ASP A 587 -62.87 26.69 -2.76
N ASP A 588 -63.82 26.51 -3.67
CA ASP A 588 -63.75 25.53 -4.77
C ASP A 588 -62.68 25.88 -5.83
N SER A 589 -62.16 27.10 -5.84
CA SER A 589 -61.17 27.56 -6.82
C SER A 589 -59.71 27.26 -6.45
N ILE A 590 -59.48 26.61 -5.30
CA ILE A 590 -58.13 26.42 -4.77
C ILE A 590 -57.30 25.45 -5.61
N ASP A 591 -56.05 25.84 -5.93
CA ASP A 591 -55.13 24.98 -6.67
C ASP A 591 -54.64 23.82 -5.78
N GLN A 592 -54.78 22.60 -6.29
CA GLN A 592 -54.27 21.41 -5.63
C GLN A 592 -52.74 21.43 -5.47
N ASN A 593 -52.01 22.11 -6.37
CA ASN A 593 -50.55 22.17 -6.34
C ASN A 593 -50.01 22.89 -5.09
N ASP A 594 -50.77 23.83 -4.52
CA ASP A 594 -50.41 24.54 -3.28
C ASP A 594 -50.33 23.60 -2.05
N PHE A 595 -50.91 22.39 -2.16
CA PHE A 595 -51.00 21.41 -1.08
C PHE A 595 -50.20 20.13 -1.38
N ARG A 596 -49.39 20.12 -2.45
CA ARG A 596 -48.58 18.96 -2.84
C ARG A 596 -47.13 19.13 -2.39
N TYR A 597 -46.55 18.02 -1.96
CA TYR A 597 -45.10 17.93 -1.85
C TYR A 597 -44.44 18.12 -3.22
N GLN A 598 -43.32 18.84 -3.25
CA GLN A 598 -42.58 19.15 -4.47
C GLN A 598 -41.83 17.92 -5.03
N GLY A 599 -41.63 16.88 -4.21
CA GLY A 599 -40.93 15.66 -4.58
C GLY A 599 -39.40 15.78 -4.58
N PRO A 600 -38.71 14.90 -5.34
CA PRO A 600 -39.23 14.02 -6.39
C PRO A 600 -39.91 12.77 -5.82
N ARG A 601 -40.59 12.02 -6.70
CA ARG A 601 -41.10 10.68 -6.38
C ARG A 601 -39.96 9.72 -6.01
N PRO A 602 -40.21 8.70 -5.17
CA PRO A 602 -39.26 7.62 -4.94
C PRO A 602 -38.72 7.04 -6.25
N PHE A 603 -37.41 6.84 -6.30
CA PHE A 603 -36.70 6.38 -7.51
C PHE A 603 -35.88 5.10 -7.27
N SER A 604 -35.92 4.57 -6.05
CA SER A 604 -35.29 3.30 -5.69
C SER A 604 -36.26 2.42 -4.92
N LYS A 605 -35.96 1.13 -4.82
CA LYS A 605 -36.72 0.19 -3.97
C LYS A 605 -36.70 0.69 -2.52
N GLU A 606 -35.53 1.13 -2.06
CA GLU A 606 -35.31 1.60 -0.70
C GLU A 606 -36.15 2.84 -0.34
N THR A 607 -36.18 3.85 -1.20
CA THR A 607 -36.99 5.07 -0.99
C THR A 607 -38.50 4.76 -1.09
N SER A 608 -38.88 3.81 -1.94
CA SER A 608 -40.27 3.32 -2.03
C SER A 608 -40.71 2.57 -0.78
N ILE A 609 -39.83 1.74 -0.21
CA ILE A 609 -40.05 1.06 1.08
C ILE A 609 -40.31 2.09 2.17
N LEU A 610 -39.48 3.13 2.28
CA LEU A 610 -39.67 4.15 3.30
C LEU A 610 -41.04 4.82 3.17
N MET A 611 -41.43 5.26 1.96
CA MET A 611 -42.74 5.89 1.73
C MET A 611 -43.91 4.99 2.16
N MET A 612 -43.84 3.68 1.87
CA MET A 612 -44.88 2.73 2.28
C MET A 612 -44.91 2.58 3.80
N CYS A 613 -43.75 2.39 4.43
CA CYS A 613 -43.63 2.18 5.87
C CYS A 613 -44.04 3.41 6.68
N ASP A 614 -43.62 4.60 6.27
CA ASP A 614 -43.99 5.88 6.90
C ASP A 614 -45.51 6.07 6.87
N SER A 615 -46.11 6.00 5.68
CA SER A 615 -47.56 6.19 5.53
C SER A 615 -48.37 5.17 6.31
N VAL A 616 -47.93 3.90 6.37
CA VAL A 616 -48.61 2.85 7.12
C VAL A 616 -48.44 3.05 8.63
N GLU A 617 -47.25 3.39 9.14
CA GLU A 617 -47.03 3.66 10.57
C GLU A 617 -47.85 4.87 11.02
N ALA A 618 -47.72 6.00 10.31
CA ALA A 618 -48.37 7.25 10.69
C ALA A 618 -49.89 7.11 10.71
N ALA A 619 -50.46 6.48 9.67
CA ALA A 619 -51.90 6.27 9.61
C ALA A 619 -52.37 5.23 10.64
N SER A 620 -51.54 4.24 11.00
CA SER A 620 -51.95 3.16 11.93
C SER A 620 -52.30 3.67 13.32
N LYS A 621 -51.76 4.83 13.73
CA LYS A 621 -52.09 5.50 15.00
C LYS A 621 -53.55 5.93 15.10
N SER A 622 -54.25 6.04 13.97
CA SER A 622 -55.67 6.40 13.92
C SER A 622 -56.63 5.20 13.96
N LEU A 623 -56.11 3.96 13.91
CA LEU A 623 -56.94 2.74 13.94
C LEU A 623 -57.62 2.57 15.31
N LYS A 624 -58.95 2.71 15.33
CA LYS A 624 -59.78 2.36 16.49
C LYS A 624 -60.09 0.86 16.46
N GLU A 625 -59.74 0.17 17.54
CA GLU A 625 -59.97 -1.27 17.75
C GLU A 625 -59.42 -2.12 16.58
N PRO A 626 -58.08 -2.28 16.49
CA PRO A 626 -57.45 -3.00 15.40
C PRO A 626 -57.83 -4.49 15.43
N SER A 627 -58.09 -5.07 14.25
CA SER A 627 -58.28 -6.51 14.04
C SER A 627 -57.46 -6.93 12.81
N SER A 628 -57.17 -8.23 12.68
CA SER A 628 -56.37 -8.73 11.54
C SER A 628 -57.00 -8.35 10.19
N THR A 629 -58.32 -8.46 10.06
CA THR A 629 -59.07 -8.06 8.85
C THR A 629 -59.06 -6.55 8.60
N LYS A 630 -59.10 -5.73 9.65
CA LYS A 630 -58.97 -4.27 9.52
C LYS A 630 -57.57 -3.87 9.09
N ILE A 631 -56.52 -4.45 9.69
CA ILE A 631 -55.12 -4.18 9.33
C ILE A 631 -54.86 -4.56 7.86
N ASP A 632 -55.37 -5.72 7.43
CA ASP A 632 -55.21 -6.20 6.06
C ASP A 632 -55.75 -5.18 5.04
N LYS A 633 -57.03 -4.82 5.16
CA LYS A 633 -57.68 -3.81 4.32
C LYS A 633 -57.03 -2.43 4.43
N PHE A 634 -56.55 -2.09 5.62
CA PHE A 634 -55.92 -0.80 5.90
C PHE A 634 -54.59 -0.64 5.16
N VAL A 635 -53.70 -1.62 5.28
CA VAL A 635 -52.40 -1.62 4.56
C VAL A 635 -52.63 -1.63 3.05
N ASP A 636 -53.58 -2.44 2.56
CA ASP A 636 -53.88 -2.50 1.12
C ASP A 636 -54.44 -1.19 0.57
N SER A 637 -55.29 -0.50 1.33
CA SER A 637 -55.85 0.80 0.94
C SER A 637 -54.78 1.89 0.84
N ILE A 638 -53.87 1.97 1.81
CA ILE A 638 -52.82 2.99 1.81
C ILE A 638 -51.87 2.81 0.63
N ILE A 639 -51.33 1.60 0.49
CA ILE A 639 -50.36 1.29 -0.57
C ILE A 639 -51.05 1.32 -1.94
N GLY A 640 -52.31 0.88 -2.03
CA GLY A 640 -53.14 1.01 -3.22
C GLY A 640 -53.25 2.45 -3.71
N LYS A 641 -53.53 3.42 -2.83
CA LYS A 641 -53.58 4.85 -3.19
C LYS A 641 -52.22 5.39 -3.67
N GLN A 642 -51.12 4.96 -3.06
CA GLN A 642 -49.78 5.35 -3.51
C GLN A 642 -49.48 4.81 -4.92
N MET A 643 -49.91 3.58 -5.22
CA MET A 643 -49.81 2.99 -6.55
C MET A 643 -50.68 3.71 -7.58
N GLU A 644 -51.96 3.96 -7.26
CA GLU A 644 -52.91 4.66 -8.13
C GLU A 644 -52.46 6.08 -8.46
N SER A 645 -51.83 6.77 -7.50
CA SER A 645 -51.25 8.11 -7.70
C SER A 645 -49.88 8.10 -8.40
N GLY A 646 -49.39 6.91 -8.79
CA GLY A 646 -48.16 6.75 -9.56
C GLY A 646 -46.89 7.12 -8.80
N GLN A 647 -46.87 7.03 -7.46
CA GLN A 647 -45.69 7.39 -6.66
C GLN A 647 -44.48 6.51 -6.96
N PHE A 648 -44.70 5.24 -7.33
CA PHE A 648 -43.62 4.28 -7.58
C PHE A 648 -43.13 4.22 -9.03
N LEU A 649 -43.63 5.09 -9.93
CA LEU A 649 -43.33 5.03 -11.36
C LEU A 649 -41.86 5.23 -11.72
N ASN A 650 -41.10 5.89 -10.85
CA ASN A 650 -39.68 6.17 -11.09
C ASN A 650 -38.76 5.13 -10.42
N ALA A 651 -39.30 4.16 -9.68
CA ALA A 651 -38.53 3.17 -8.94
C ALA A 651 -38.64 1.79 -9.61
N ASP A 652 -37.51 1.06 -9.65
CA ASP A 652 -37.46 -0.33 -10.11
C ASP A 652 -37.99 -1.32 -9.05
N ILE A 653 -39.18 -1.05 -8.50
CA ILE A 653 -39.88 -1.92 -7.55
C ILE A 653 -41.01 -2.68 -8.26
N THR A 654 -40.97 -4.00 -8.16
CA THR A 654 -41.94 -4.87 -8.83
C THR A 654 -43.22 -5.02 -8.02
N PHE A 655 -44.34 -5.32 -8.68
CA PHE A 655 -45.60 -5.61 -7.99
C PHE A 655 -45.46 -6.77 -6.98
N LYS A 656 -44.67 -7.80 -7.33
CA LYS A 656 -44.37 -8.91 -6.42
C LYS A 656 -43.68 -8.44 -5.13
N GLU A 657 -42.70 -7.54 -5.25
CA GLU A 657 -42.00 -6.97 -4.09
C GLU A 657 -42.94 -6.11 -3.23
N ILE A 658 -43.84 -5.33 -3.84
CA ILE A 658 -44.86 -4.56 -3.11
C ILE A 658 -45.78 -5.49 -2.31
N GLU A 659 -46.24 -6.60 -2.90
CA GLU A 659 -47.08 -7.59 -2.18
C GLU A 659 -46.32 -8.27 -1.03
N SER A 660 -45.04 -8.59 -1.21
CA SER A 660 -44.17 -9.08 -0.13
C SER A 660 -44.06 -8.06 1.01
N ILE A 661 -43.86 -6.77 0.70
CA ILE A 661 -43.78 -5.68 1.69
C ILE A 661 -45.10 -5.55 2.45
N LYS A 662 -46.25 -5.54 1.75
CA LYS A 662 -47.58 -5.51 2.38
C LYS A 662 -47.74 -6.62 3.42
N LYS A 663 -47.34 -7.85 3.08
CA LYS A 663 -47.40 -8.99 4.00
C LYS A 663 -46.53 -8.77 5.26
N VAL A 664 -45.31 -8.26 5.09
CA VAL A 664 -44.43 -7.92 6.22
C VAL A 664 -45.06 -6.85 7.11
N LEU A 665 -45.60 -5.78 6.53
CA LEU A 665 -46.25 -4.70 7.26
C LEU A 665 -47.48 -5.18 8.04
N LYS A 666 -48.35 -5.97 7.40
CA LYS A 666 -49.52 -6.58 8.05
C LYS A 666 -49.12 -7.41 9.27
N ASN A 667 -48.11 -8.27 9.12
CA ASN A 667 -47.60 -9.09 10.22
C ASN A 667 -46.97 -8.26 11.35
N LYS A 668 -46.16 -7.25 11.00
CA LYS A 668 -45.50 -6.39 11.99
C LYS A 668 -46.52 -5.54 12.76
N LEU A 669 -47.52 -4.97 12.09
CA LEU A 669 -48.60 -4.23 12.75
C LEU A 669 -49.44 -5.13 13.65
N ALA A 670 -49.78 -6.34 13.20
CA ALA A 670 -50.50 -7.30 14.05
C ALA A 670 -49.74 -7.59 15.36
N ASN A 671 -48.41 -7.73 15.28
CA ASN A 671 -47.56 -7.90 16.46
C ASN A 671 -47.51 -6.65 17.35
N ILE A 672 -47.42 -5.45 16.76
CA ILE A 672 -47.43 -4.17 17.50
C ILE A 672 -48.75 -3.99 18.27
N PHE A 673 -49.88 -4.37 17.68
CA PHE A 673 -51.20 -4.31 18.31
C PHE A 673 -51.57 -5.57 19.11
N HIS A 674 -50.62 -6.49 19.33
CA HIS A 674 -50.81 -7.73 20.09
C HIS A 674 -51.99 -8.61 19.63
N LEU A 675 -52.27 -8.62 18.33
CA LEU A 675 -53.35 -9.43 17.76
C LEU A 675 -52.91 -10.88 17.58
N ARG A 676 -53.74 -11.83 18.00
CA ARG A 676 -53.53 -13.25 17.69
C ARG A 676 -53.76 -13.49 16.20
N ILE A 677 -52.89 -14.27 15.58
CA ILE A 677 -53.10 -14.77 14.21
C ILE A 677 -54.24 -15.78 14.29
N GLU A 678 -55.45 -15.35 13.95
CA GLU A 678 -56.57 -16.26 13.72
C GLU A 678 -56.34 -16.94 12.36
N TYR A 679 -56.23 -18.27 12.38
CA TYR A 679 -56.21 -19.05 11.14
C TYR A 679 -57.62 -18.99 10.52
N PRO A 680 -57.73 -18.73 9.20
CA PRO A 680 -59.03 -18.76 8.53
C PRO A 680 -59.61 -20.18 8.51
N GLU A 681 -60.93 -20.30 8.67
CA GLU A 681 -61.70 -21.53 8.33
C GLU A 681 -61.69 -21.81 6.83
#